data_AF-A0A2T6BJ93-F1
#
_entry.id   AF-A0A2T6BJ93-F1
#
_cell.length_a   1.000
_cell.length_b   1.000
_cell.length_c   1.000
_cell.angle_alpha   90.00
_cell.angle_beta   90.00
_cell.angle_gamma   90.00
#
_symmetry.space_group_name_H-M   'P 1'
#
loop_
_entity.id
_entity.type
_entity.pdbx_description
1 polymer ?
#
loop_
_entity_poly.entity_id
_entity_poly.type
_entity_poly.pdbx_seq_one_letter_code
_entity_poly.pdbx_strand_id
1 'polypeptide(L)'
;MKGSHSRLSHQPEQRYSNLAHVQGGMLTEADLTEAGQIHQARDDAQGAAFAGAGVPAEGGMCGWDEEGQFVLLDGTVFAQGKQGHFELGGMTTDLAEAMKFQADLPQGPEPTPGLVYVDLWERPVFATEDGYLADAGLHGAETSYRTRTMVQLKTLPTVKSYEDVLDSFEKSPAFLPKGTATLNVQLRGGETSIDTCDPCADIINIDKVLPNALFRVEVLSVEREKGEMKAVRLAWSMENAEAVEPMGSRSALSRDNAVYEYFSDETDMQAGYFHDDYLPARGAFTTDLTTETPSDDTLEKKEVGYTHVRRWDGMARVPLGSRSKASGPSAAGSAMTDKSGQITFSTEMFTVQITHGKREMVAGDYWLVELRRYAPDGAQVLLNGHPLEKEEGQPPLGPVHHFCPIGMWNGEGFEEVPDILYRRLSFPTLADIPADHVGYFPDPDCALLGETQTVQEALDRVCEIDARHVGFTPSDPDCDTLQGTRSVDEALNKLCAADNNKQLQLMLRTMMDWGVVCGVSVAQGEKGIEVSGGVVLDRAGVLHELERETVVLSEFDDGQLLPDAKTFAGFAKRKVEICLSVGFNGTKRAFFLSPANMVYDPSDLTLSDRVEACLEGRGSLTESDLFEKIAGKEEPLTALTMMHVCLRNDIRPMDGMEFDKRLQGAAETLLKQLVEDYGKRLQKTGDPLADRKVAELNEIIAALESGLKDSGLKGTGGQLALVAKTLGLAAIMKKDEEFRLECLCTRVVPDCPPAIEGWTLVPLGCVELSNYKKGSVAESDVCMMCCRKQANTPRSQRYYNGDLIGTILSGFKALCTEEELRVDNGPSNRLRAWLAAAGPAPWDPPNKTPLWPAKPTYGDGGVQLAGPFYGHSDGGAEVLNQWKRGFNPPIIDITGQKSEEAIKKLEGAGLKVVEKFNVKNIAGILEMSDGKPLLNRRPGPGDEVILLDNDGLAVEFVVIRQARRFNFIGTKLLGGLKFQPGVVPKTDFVLAEGFKGGADLGKLLGNLQGKNIAQGGKTQPAKDTKPQPEVKKDPDKTAKAEVLDAKVMVNPALIKKQLQGFNGQPQAERFKVQRNTGLRQNITLNKDTNAARANVDKDKPKDPAKAKATTKARSTGKAKAGAKNTAKATGRRPNVGNRTARKTTARTRPGTPREPK
;
A
#
# COMPACT_ATOMS: atom_id res chain seq x y z
N MET A 1 38.54 42.84 1.21
CA MET A 1 39.40 41.63 1.06
C MET A 1 40.88 42.04 1.04
N LYS A 2 41.83 41.12 1.27
CA LYS A 2 43.27 41.37 1.06
C LYS A 2 43.72 40.64 -0.21
N GLY A 3 43.99 41.37 -1.29
CA GLY A 3 44.43 40.85 -2.59
C GLY A 3 45.06 41.97 -3.41
N SER A 4 45.82 41.61 -4.45
CA SER A 4 46.57 42.56 -5.29
C SER A 4 45.84 42.88 -6.60
N HIS A 5 44.53 43.13 -6.54
CA HIS A 5 43.73 43.53 -7.70
C HIS A 5 43.89 45.02 -7.99
N SER A 6 43.85 45.39 -9.28
CA SER A 6 44.05 46.76 -9.76
C SER A 6 42.97 47.75 -9.28
N ARG A 7 41.68 47.39 -9.43
CA ARG A 7 40.52 48.06 -8.83
C ARG A 7 39.34 47.09 -8.72
N LEU A 8 38.33 47.43 -7.92
CA LEU A 8 36.99 46.85 -7.99
C LEU A 8 36.08 47.94 -8.57
N SER A 9 35.61 47.78 -9.81
CA SER A 9 34.94 48.84 -10.57
C SER A 9 33.44 48.63 -10.80
N HIS A 10 32.87 47.53 -10.31
CA HIS A 10 31.43 47.31 -10.38
C HIS A 10 30.65 48.32 -9.53
N GLN A 11 29.76 49.08 -10.19
CA GLN A 11 28.82 50.04 -9.61
C GLN A 11 27.39 49.49 -9.78
N PRO A 12 26.78 48.88 -8.73
CA PRO A 12 25.41 48.34 -8.82
C PRO A 12 24.37 49.37 -9.25
N GLU A 13 24.53 50.62 -8.79
CA GLU A 13 23.66 51.77 -9.09
C GLU A 13 23.62 52.14 -10.58
N GLN A 14 24.63 51.75 -11.38
CA GLN A 14 24.62 51.98 -12.82
C GLN A 14 23.87 50.90 -13.61
N ARG A 15 23.33 49.87 -12.92
CA ARG A 15 22.54 48.76 -13.49
C ARG A 15 23.23 48.06 -14.69
N TYR A 16 24.56 47.95 -14.62
CA TYR A 16 25.35 47.30 -15.68
C TYR A 16 25.07 45.79 -15.77
N SER A 17 24.70 45.33 -16.96
CA SER A 17 24.26 43.96 -17.26
C SER A 17 25.35 43.08 -17.89
N ASN A 18 26.32 43.69 -18.58
CA ASN A 18 27.45 43.00 -19.20
C ASN A 18 28.61 43.98 -19.47
N LEU A 19 29.80 43.44 -19.73
CA LEU A 19 30.99 44.18 -20.15
C LEU A 19 31.55 43.59 -21.45
N ALA A 20 31.97 44.45 -22.39
CA ALA A 20 32.54 44.03 -23.67
C ALA A 20 33.79 44.85 -24.01
N HIS A 21 34.84 44.20 -24.49
CA HIS A 21 36.10 44.87 -24.83
C HIS A 21 36.01 45.63 -26.15
N VAL A 22 36.64 46.82 -26.19
CA VAL A 22 36.80 47.61 -27.42
C VAL A 22 37.77 46.90 -28.38
N GLN A 23 37.51 46.97 -29.68
CA GLN A 23 38.32 46.28 -30.69
C GLN A 23 39.74 46.86 -30.73
N GLY A 24 40.74 46.05 -30.36
CA GLY A 24 42.12 46.49 -30.28
C GLY A 24 42.47 47.30 -29.02
N GLY A 25 41.50 47.49 -28.11
CA GLY A 25 41.73 48.05 -26.78
C GLY A 25 42.61 47.17 -25.90
N MET A 26 43.18 47.75 -24.84
CA MET A 26 44.01 47.01 -23.90
C MET A 26 43.14 46.19 -22.93
N LEU A 27 43.43 44.91 -22.77
CA LEU A 27 42.76 44.06 -21.76
C LEU A 27 43.30 44.40 -20.36
N THR A 28 42.43 44.79 -19.42
CA THR A 28 42.81 45.06 -18.03
C THR A 28 42.33 43.96 -17.07
N GLU A 29 43.04 43.78 -15.96
CA GLU A 29 42.57 42.92 -14.85
C GLU A 29 41.27 43.47 -14.22
N ALA A 30 41.12 44.80 -14.21
CA ALA A 30 39.97 45.48 -13.66
C ALA A 30 38.68 45.13 -14.41
N ASP A 31 38.70 45.23 -15.74
CA ASP A 31 37.54 44.92 -16.59
C ASP A 31 37.15 43.43 -16.49
N LEU A 32 38.14 42.53 -16.44
CA LEU A 32 37.90 41.10 -16.22
C LEU A 32 37.30 40.81 -14.83
N THR A 33 37.74 41.54 -13.80
CA THR A 33 37.20 41.42 -12.44
C THR A 33 35.76 41.95 -12.37
N GLU A 34 35.50 43.10 -12.98
CA GLU A 34 34.18 43.73 -13.06
C GLU A 34 33.17 42.87 -13.83
N ALA A 35 33.56 42.29 -14.97
CA ALA A 35 32.72 41.34 -15.70
C ALA A 35 32.32 40.15 -14.81
N GLY A 36 33.27 39.62 -14.03
CA GLY A 36 33.00 38.59 -13.02
C GLY A 36 32.05 39.06 -11.92
N GLN A 37 32.18 40.30 -11.44
CA GLN A 37 31.28 40.89 -10.43
C GLN A 37 29.88 41.14 -10.98
N ILE A 38 29.72 41.62 -12.22
CA ILE A 38 28.43 41.82 -12.88
C ILE A 38 27.70 40.49 -13.05
N HIS A 39 28.38 39.46 -13.55
CA HIS A 39 27.80 38.13 -13.68
C HIS A 39 27.44 37.53 -12.32
N GLN A 40 28.32 37.64 -11.32
CA GLN A 40 28.01 37.18 -9.97
C GLN A 40 26.80 37.92 -9.38
N ALA A 41 26.73 39.24 -9.47
CA ALA A 41 25.63 40.02 -8.90
C ALA A 41 24.27 39.64 -9.54
N ARG A 42 24.25 39.41 -10.86
CA ARG A 42 23.06 38.92 -11.56
C ARG A 42 22.69 37.50 -11.14
N ASP A 43 23.65 36.59 -11.06
CA ASP A 43 23.41 35.19 -10.70
C ASP A 43 22.98 35.06 -9.22
N ASP A 44 23.56 35.88 -8.32
CA ASP A 44 23.16 36.00 -6.91
C ASP A 44 21.74 36.61 -6.78
N ALA A 45 21.38 37.61 -7.59
CA ALA A 45 20.05 38.22 -7.58
C ALA A 45 18.96 37.29 -8.13
N GLN A 46 19.25 36.55 -9.22
CA GLN A 46 18.39 35.47 -9.69
C GLN A 46 18.26 34.37 -8.62
N GLY A 47 19.38 33.97 -8.01
CA GLY A 47 19.40 33.00 -6.91
C GLY A 47 18.55 33.41 -5.71
N ALA A 48 18.57 34.70 -5.35
CA ALA A 48 17.73 35.26 -4.29
C ALA A 48 16.24 35.22 -4.65
N ALA A 49 15.87 35.59 -5.88
CA ALA A 49 14.47 35.54 -6.34
C ALA A 49 13.92 34.11 -6.43
N PHE A 50 14.73 33.14 -6.87
CA PHE A 50 14.30 31.74 -6.95
C PHE A 50 14.36 30.98 -5.62
N ALA A 51 15.40 31.18 -4.82
CA ALA A 51 15.76 30.31 -3.69
C ALA A 51 16.36 31.07 -2.48
N GLY A 52 15.92 32.31 -2.26
CA GLY A 52 16.26 33.11 -1.07
C GLY A 52 15.81 32.49 0.26
N ALA A 53 16.20 33.12 1.37
CA ALA A 53 15.92 32.63 2.71
C ALA A 53 14.64 33.25 3.30
N GLY A 54 13.50 32.63 3.01
CA GLY A 54 12.17 33.04 3.48
C GLY A 54 11.47 34.07 2.59
N VAL A 55 10.18 34.26 2.85
CA VAL A 55 9.26 35.06 2.01
C VAL A 55 9.78 36.48 1.81
N PRO A 56 9.76 36.97 0.55
CA PRO A 56 8.81 38.05 0.29
C PRO A 56 8.08 37.94 -1.06
N ALA A 57 6.81 38.38 -1.06
CA ALA A 57 6.10 38.86 -2.24
C ALA A 57 6.28 40.39 -2.36
N GLU A 58 7.47 40.89 -2.01
CA GLU A 58 7.81 42.31 -1.84
C GLU A 58 9.06 42.66 -2.65
N GLY A 59 9.19 43.92 -3.08
CA GLY A 59 10.33 44.39 -3.87
C GLY A 59 10.21 44.14 -5.38
N GLY A 60 9.06 43.68 -5.87
CA GLY A 60 8.67 43.74 -7.27
C GLY A 60 8.24 45.16 -7.67
N MET A 61 8.28 45.48 -8.97
CA MET A 61 7.85 46.80 -9.48
C MET A 61 6.32 47.06 -9.45
N CYS A 62 5.56 46.07 -9.00
CA CYS A 62 4.09 46.08 -8.93
C CYS A 62 3.68 45.61 -7.54
N GLY A 63 2.58 46.17 -7.02
CA GLY A 63 2.03 45.76 -5.74
C GLY A 63 0.56 46.13 -5.60
N TRP A 64 0.08 46.08 -4.35
CA TRP A 64 -1.26 46.49 -3.98
C TRP A 64 -1.20 47.37 -2.72
N ASP A 65 -2.00 48.42 -2.65
CA ASP A 65 -2.10 49.30 -1.46
C ASP A 65 -3.04 48.74 -0.37
N GLU A 66 -3.24 49.51 0.71
CA GLU A 66 -4.12 49.10 1.83
C GLU A 66 -5.60 49.00 1.42
N GLU A 67 -6.02 49.73 0.38
CA GLU A 67 -7.33 49.64 -0.26
C GLU A 67 -7.44 48.49 -1.30
N GLY A 68 -6.33 47.82 -1.62
CA GLY A 68 -6.25 46.73 -2.61
C GLY A 68 -6.18 47.21 -4.07
N GLN A 69 -5.90 48.49 -4.31
CA GLN A 69 -5.68 49.01 -5.67
C GLN A 69 -4.28 48.64 -6.18
N PHE A 70 -4.16 48.48 -7.49
CA PHE A 70 -2.90 48.16 -8.14
C PHE A 70 -1.97 49.39 -8.21
N VAL A 71 -0.71 49.22 -7.79
CA VAL A 71 0.30 50.28 -7.73
C VAL A 71 1.58 49.91 -8.47
N LEU A 72 2.24 50.93 -9.04
CA LEU A 72 3.57 50.85 -9.63
C LEU A 72 4.59 51.51 -8.67
N LEU A 73 5.76 50.88 -8.52
CA LEU A 73 6.81 51.34 -7.61
C LEU A 73 8.21 50.96 -8.12
N ASP A 74 9.25 51.59 -7.55
CA ASP A 74 10.65 51.16 -7.72
C ASP A 74 10.80 49.69 -7.32
N GLY A 75 11.34 48.84 -8.20
CA GLY A 75 11.36 47.40 -7.94
C GLY A 75 11.91 46.51 -9.04
N THR A 76 12.02 45.22 -8.73
CA THR A 76 12.53 44.21 -9.67
C THR A 76 11.42 43.71 -10.59
N VAL A 77 11.78 43.39 -11.84
CA VAL A 77 10.89 42.74 -12.81
C VAL A 77 11.64 41.64 -13.55
N PHE A 78 10.94 40.53 -13.81
CA PHE A 78 11.44 39.43 -14.63
C PHE A 78 10.59 39.30 -15.89
N ALA A 79 11.23 39.49 -17.05
CA ALA A 79 10.60 39.29 -18.36
C ALA A 79 11.32 38.16 -19.09
N GLN A 80 10.60 37.07 -19.39
CA GLN A 80 11.12 35.93 -20.18
C GLN A 80 12.51 35.42 -19.72
N GLY A 81 12.76 35.42 -18.40
CA GLY A 81 14.03 35.00 -17.79
C GLY A 81 15.12 36.07 -17.67
N LYS A 82 14.92 37.27 -18.22
CA LYS A 82 15.78 38.45 -18.00
C LYS A 82 15.28 39.23 -16.78
N GLN A 83 16.20 39.64 -15.91
CA GLN A 83 15.94 40.53 -14.78
C GLN A 83 16.17 41.99 -15.19
N GLY A 84 15.32 42.88 -14.72
CA GLY A 84 15.52 44.33 -14.74
C GLY A 84 15.14 44.95 -13.40
N HIS A 85 15.56 46.20 -13.18
CA HIS A 85 15.11 47.04 -12.08
C HIS A 85 14.44 48.29 -12.65
N PHE A 86 13.17 48.48 -12.35
CA PHE A 86 12.36 49.64 -12.75
C PHE A 86 12.56 50.76 -11.73
N GLU A 87 12.79 51.97 -12.24
CA GLU A 87 13.04 53.18 -11.45
C GLU A 87 12.04 54.27 -11.88
N LEU A 88 11.25 54.73 -10.91
CA LEU A 88 10.25 55.79 -10.99
C LEU A 88 10.56 56.91 -9.97
N GLY A 89 11.26 56.60 -8.88
CA GLY A 89 11.57 57.53 -7.79
C GLY A 89 10.43 57.66 -6.76
N GLY A 90 9.51 56.69 -6.71
CA GLY A 90 8.32 56.75 -5.87
C GLY A 90 7.36 55.58 -6.12
N MET A 91 6.09 55.80 -5.73
CA MET A 91 4.98 54.86 -5.85
C MET A 91 3.77 55.63 -6.37
N THR A 92 3.05 55.08 -7.36
CA THR A 92 1.85 55.73 -7.93
C THR A 92 0.82 54.71 -8.43
N THR A 93 -0.46 55.10 -8.39
CA THR A 93 -1.57 54.45 -9.11
C THR A 93 -1.80 55.07 -10.50
N ASP A 94 -1.26 56.26 -10.77
CA ASP A 94 -1.46 56.98 -12.03
C ASP A 94 -0.45 56.49 -13.09
N LEU A 95 -0.98 55.79 -14.11
CA LEU A 95 -0.16 55.30 -15.21
C LEU A 95 0.45 56.45 -16.04
N ALA A 96 -0.18 57.61 -16.14
CA ALA A 96 0.38 58.76 -16.85
C ALA A 96 1.56 59.37 -16.09
N GLU A 97 1.49 59.41 -14.76
CA GLU A 97 2.62 59.75 -13.90
C GLU A 97 3.78 58.75 -14.10
N ALA A 98 3.48 57.45 -14.05
CA ALA A 98 4.48 56.39 -14.24
C ALA A 98 5.17 56.45 -15.62
N MET A 99 4.40 56.63 -16.71
CA MET A 99 4.92 56.74 -18.07
C MET A 99 5.87 57.93 -18.27
N LYS A 100 5.61 59.02 -17.54
CA LYS A 100 6.33 60.29 -17.64
C LYS A 100 7.64 60.31 -16.87
N PHE A 101 7.66 59.71 -15.67
CA PHE A 101 8.79 59.80 -14.73
C PHE A 101 9.72 58.57 -14.70
N GLN A 102 9.38 57.47 -15.38
CA GLN A 102 10.27 56.31 -15.51
C GLN A 102 11.66 56.69 -16.05
N ALA A 103 12.71 56.18 -15.40
CA ALA A 103 14.10 56.57 -15.69
C ALA A 103 14.61 56.08 -17.07
N ASP A 104 14.09 54.93 -17.52
CA ASP A 104 14.60 54.21 -18.70
C ASP A 104 13.85 54.55 -20.00
N LEU A 105 12.77 55.34 -19.91
CA LEU A 105 12.03 55.93 -21.02
C LEU A 105 11.49 57.31 -20.57
N PRO A 106 12.39 58.28 -20.31
CA PRO A 106 11.99 59.60 -19.83
C PRO A 106 11.13 60.31 -20.87
N GLN A 107 10.05 60.97 -20.43
CA GLN A 107 9.04 61.56 -21.33
C GLN A 107 8.42 60.52 -22.29
N GLY A 108 8.09 59.34 -21.77
CA GLY A 108 7.40 58.29 -22.53
C GLY A 108 6.02 58.72 -23.06
N PRO A 109 5.42 57.92 -23.96
CA PRO A 109 4.09 58.19 -24.49
C PRO A 109 3.05 58.30 -23.37
N GLU A 110 2.09 59.22 -23.55
CA GLU A 110 0.84 59.22 -22.78
C GLU A 110 0.16 57.84 -22.86
N PRO A 111 -0.40 57.32 -21.75
CA PRO A 111 -0.96 55.97 -21.73
C PRO A 111 -2.21 55.87 -22.60
N THR A 112 -2.21 54.90 -23.51
CA THR A 112 -3.39 54.56 -24.31
C THR A 112 -4.16 53.40 -23.66
N PRO A 113 -5.52 53.40 -23.70
CA PRO A 113 -6.30 52.28 -23.19
C PRO A 113 -5.98 50.97 -23.91
N GLY A 114 -5.70 49.91 -23.16
CA GLY A 114 -5.22 48.62 -23.68
C GLY A 114 -4.25 47.93 -22.74
N LEU A 115 -3.40 47.06 -23.28
CA LEU A 115 -2.42 46.30 -22.52
C LEU A 115 -1.23 47.17 -22.07
N VAL A 116 -0.97 47.20 -20.77
CA VAL A 116 0.24 47.74 -20.15
C VAL A 116 1.25 46.61 -19.99
N TYR A 117 2.49 46.86 -20.42
CA TYR A 117 3.57 45.88 -20.38
C TYR A 117 4.92 46.54 -20.15
N VAL A 118 5.91 45.74 -19.76
CA VAL A 118 7.31 46.16 -19.64
C VAL A 118 8.14 45.50 -20.72
N ASP A 119 9.02 46.30 -21.33
CA ASP A 119 9.99 45.90 -22.35
C ASP A 119 11.41 46.01 -21.75
N LEU A 120 12.06 44.86 -21.58
CA LEU A 120 13.43 44.73 -21.07
C LEU A 120 14.41 44.41 -22.20
N TRP A 121 15.42 45.25 -22.38
CA TRP A 121 16.46 45.04 -23.40
C TRP A 121 17.80 45.63 -22.92
N GLU A 122 18.89 45.42 -23.67
CA GLU A 122 20.22 45.94 -23.30
C GLU A 122 20.70 47.00 -24.29
N ARG A 123 21.13 48.16 -23.75
CA ARG A 123 21.84 49.18 -24.53
C ARG A 123 23.32 49.26 -24.14
N PRO A 124 24.24 49.59 -25.06
CA PRO A 124 25.61 49.91 -24.70
C PRO A 124 25.68 51.24 -23.92
N VAL A 125 26.69 51.34 -23.06
CA VAL A 125 27.10 52.54 -22.32
C VAL A 125 28.60 52.69 -22.53
N PHE A 126 28.99 53.79 -23.16
CA PHE A 126 30.37 54.09 -23.56
C PHE A 126 31.03 55.12 -22.64
N ALA A 127 32.36 55.24 -22.71
CA ALA A 127 33.13 56.23 -21.96
C ALA A 127 32.75 57.70 -22.23
N THR A 128 32.04 57.97 -23.33
CA THR A 128 31.48 59.31 -23.64
C THR A 128 30.19 59.64 -22.90
N GLU A 129 29.49 58.63 -22.37
CA GLU A 129 28.30 58.77 -21.51
C GLU A 129 28.73 58.70 -20.03
N ASP A 130 29.44 57.64 -19.65
CA ASP A 130 30.05 57.49 -18.31
C ASP A 130 31.58 57.59 -18.39
N GLY A 131 32.11 58.76 -18.02
CA GLY A 131 33.55 59.02 -17.97
C GLY A 131 34.33 58.13 -16.98
N TYR A 132 33.67 57.37 -16.10
CA TYR A 132 34.33 56.36 -15.25
C TYR A 132 34.84 55.15 -16.04
N LEU A 133 34.24 54.87 -17.21
CA LEU A 133 34.62 53.73 -18.06
C LEU A 133 35.96 53.96 -18.79
N ALA A 134 36.41 55.21 -18.91
CA ALA A 134 37.74 55.56 -19.40
C ALA A 134 38.82 55.24 -18.36
N ASP A 135 39.87 54.50 -18.72
CA ASP A 135 40.96 54.17 -17.80
C ASP A 135 41.93 55.35 -17.65
N ALA A 136 41.87 56.03 -16.50
CA ALA A 136 42.76 57.14 -16.16
C ALA A 136 44.26 56.75 -16.11
N GLY A 137 44.57 55.49 -15.84
CA GLY A 137 45.93 54.93 -15.92
C GLY A 137 46.45 54.78 -17.35
N LEU A 138 45.55 54.80 -18.34
CA LEU A 138 45.84 54.74 -19.79
C LEU A 138 45.52 56.07 -20.48
N HIS A 139 45.65 57.19 -19.76
CA HIS A 139 45.37 58.54 -20.26
C HIS A 139 43.92 58.76 -20.74
N GLY A 140 42.96 58.02 -20.20
CA GLY A 140 41.55 58.11 -20.58
C GLY A 140 41.16 57.23 -21.77
N ALA A 141 41.98 56.24 -22.14
CA ALA A 141 41.60 55.27 -23.17
C ALA A 141 40.43 54.38 -22.70
N GLU A 142 39.47 54.14 -23.60
CA GLU A 142 38.40 53.17 -23.38
C GLU A 142 38.92 51.75 -23.64
N THR A 143 38.89 50.89 -22.63
CA THR A 143 39.35 49.48 -22.69
C THR A 143 38.19 48.52 -22.91
N SER A 144 37.01 48.91 -22.45
CA SER A 144 35.76 48.18 -22.55
C SER A 144 34.58 49.14 -22.39
N TYR A 145 33.47 48.81 -23.04
CA TYR A 145 32.18 49.46 -22.82
C TYR A 145 31.30 48.53 -21.98
N ARG A 146 30.31 49.10 -21.30
CA ARG A 146 29.34 48.34 -20.50
C ARG A 146 28.04 48.23 -21.30
N THR A 147 27.14 47.37 -20.84
CA THR A 147 25.72 47.44 -21.24
C THR A 147 24.88 47.66 -20.01
N ARG A 148 23.74 48.32 -20.17
CA ARG A 148 22.73 48.54 -19.12
C ARG A 148 21.43 47.87 -19.55
N THR A 149 20.76 47.19 -18.62
CA THR A 149 19.39 46.70 -18.87
C THR A 149 18.43 47.88 -18.74
N MET A 150 17.73 48.17 -19.83
CA MET A 150 16.64 49.13 -19.91
C MET A 150 15.34 48.44 -19.50
N VAL A 151 14.49 49.11 -18.73
CA VAL A 151 13.22 48.60 -18.21
C VAL A 151 12.10 49.61 -18.49
N GLN A 152 11.43 49.44 -19.63
CA GLN A 152 10.51 50.45 -20.16
C GLN A 152 9.06 50.03 -20.01
N LEU A 153 8.27 50.82 -19.31
CA LEU A 153 6.82 50.68 -19.24
C LEU A 153 6.19 51.26 -20.53
N LYS A 154 5.35 50.47 -21.19
CA LYS A 154 4.73 50.79 -22.49
C LYS A 154 3.25 50.38 -22.52
N THR A 155 2.47 50.99 -23.42
CA THR A 155 1.07 50.61 -23.70
C THR A 155 0.90 50.08 -25.12
N LEU A 156 -0.04 49.14 -25.31
CA LEU A 156 -0.41 48.59 -26.61
C LEU A 156 -1.96 48.58 -26.78
N PRO A 157 -2.54 49.56 -27.50
CA PRO A 157 -4.00 49.74 -27.59
C PRO A 157 -4.70 48.72 -28.51
N THR A 158 -3.96 47.85 -29.20
CA THR A 158 -4.52 46.80 -30.06
C THR A 158 -5.03 45.59 -29.29
N VAL A 159 -4.58 45.41 -28.04
CA VAL A 159 -5.05 44.34 -27.13
C VAL A 159 -6.12 44.94 -26.21
N LYS A 160 -7.28 44.29 -26.12
CA LYS A 160 -8.48 44.85 -25.45
C LYS A 160 -9.06 43.98 -24.33
N SER A 161 -8.57 42.76 -24.15
CA SER A 161 -8.95 41.91 -23.03
C SER A 161 -7.82 40.95 -22.68
N TYR A 162 -7.90 40.32 -21.51
CA TYR A 162 -6.86 39.42 -21.00
C TYR A 162 -6.75 38.12 -21.80
N GLU A 163 -7.82 37.65 -22.45
CA GLU A 163 -7.81 36.46 -23.31
C GLU A 163 -6.93 36.67 -24.55
N ASP A 164 -6.96 37.87 -25.13
CA ASP A 164 -6.16 38.24 -26.31
C ASP A 164 -4.67 38.41 -25.99
N VAL A 165 -4.28 38.54 -24.71
CA VAL A 165 -2.88 38.81 -24.30
C VAL A 165 -1.96 37.69 -24.78
N LEU A 166 -2.24 36.43 -24.45
CA LEU A 166 -1.37 35.31 -24.85
C LEU A 166 -1.23 35.19 -26.38
N ASP A 167 -2.35 35.38 -27.08
CA ASP A 167 -2.41 35.37 -28.54
C ASP A 167 -1.58 36.52 -29.13
N SER A 168 -1.57 37.69 -28.49
CA SER A 168 -0.78 38.85 -28.92
C SER A 168 0.73 38.62 -28.77
N PHE A 169 1.20 37.93 -27.73
CA PHE A 169 2.63 37.62 -27.55
C PHE A 169 3.19 36.74 -28.68
N GLU A 170 2.36 35.89 -29.30
CA GLU A 170 2.77 35.07 -30.45
C GLU A 170 2.60 35.77 -31.81
N LYS A 171 1.59 36.64 -31.94
CA LYS A 171 1.11 37.13 -33.25
C LYS A 171 1.40 38.61 -33.53
N SER A 172 1.65 39.41 -32.49
CA SER A 172 1.89 40.86 -32.63
C SER A 172 3.34 41.16 -32.99
N PRO A 173 3.62 42.06 -33.96
CA PRO A 173 4.98 42.55 -34.21
C PRO A 173 5.56 43.31 -33.00
N ALA A 174 4.72 43.78 -32.06
CA ALA A 174 5.14 44.47 -30.84
C ALA A 174 5.89 43.60 -29.84
N PHE A 175 5.67 42.27 -29.87
CA PHE A 175 6.23 41.30 -28.91
C PHE A 175 7.29 40.38 -29.53
N LEU A 176 7.81 40.72 -30.71
CA LEU A 176 8.96 40.03 -31.28
C LEU A 176 10.24 40.40 -30.52
N PRO A 177 11.01 39.43 -29.98
CA PRO A 177 12.25 39.74 -29.25
C PRO A 177 13.32 40.45 -30.08
N LYS A 178 13.23 40.36 -31.41
CA LYS A 178 14.04 41.10 -32.41
C LYS A 178 13.41 40.95 -33.78
N GLY A 179 13.89 41.70 -34.78
CA GLY A 179 13.40 41.54 -36.15
C GLY A 179 13.64 40.15 -36.74
N THR A 180 12.81 39.82 -37.72
CA THR A 180 12.86 38.55 -38.46
C THR A 180 13.33 38.71 -39.91
N ALA A 181 13.62 39.94 -40.35
CA ALA A 181 14.29 40.21 -41.62
C ALA A 181 15.65 39.51 -41.70
N THR A 182 16.12 39.19 -42.91
CA THR A 182 17.44 38.56 -43.08
C THR A 182 18.28 39.30 -44.10
N LEU A 183 19.55 39.52 -43.76
CA LEU A 183 20.53 40.12 -44.65
C LEU A 183 21.30 39.03 -45.41
N ASN A 184 21.67 39.33 -46.65
CA ASN A 184 22.63 38.60 -47.46
C ASN A 184 23.67 39.58 -48.02
N VAL A 185 24.91 39.10 -48.19
CA VAL A 185 26.02 39.87 -48.75
C VAL A 185 26.57 39.13 -49.96
N GLN A 186 26.78 39.85 -51.06
CA GLN A 186 27.46 39.34 -52.24
C GLN A 186 28.67 40.22 -52.58
N LEU A 187 29.87 39.65 -52.57
CA LEU A 187 31.08 40.34 -53.02
C LEU A 187 30.90 40.89 -54.45
N ARG A 188 31.31 42.14 -54.68
CA ARG A 188 31.40 42.68 -56.04
C ARG A 188 32.61 42.04 -56.71
N GLY A 189 32.36 41.33 -57.82
CA GLY A 189 33.43 40.82 -58.68
C GLY A 189 34.37 41.94 -59.12
N GLY A 190 35.64 41.61 -59.34
CA GLY A 190 36.63 42.54 -59.87
C GLY A 190 36.18 43.08 -61.24
N GLU A 191 36.44 44.35 -61.50
CA GLU A 191 36.25 44.91 -62.84
C GLU A 191 37.37 44.36 -63.73
N THR A 192 36.97 43.66 -64.79
CA THR A 192 37.90 43.14 -65.80
C THR A 192 38.22 44.24 -66.80
N SER A 193 39.12 45.14 -66.40
CA SER A 193 39.68 46.14 -67.31
C SER A 193 40.56 45.46 -68.35
N ILE A 194 40.12 45.41 -69.59
CA ILE A 194 40.96 45.02 -70.73
C ILE A 194 42.01 46.13 -70.93
N ASP A 195 43.30 45.79 -70.94
CA ASP A 195 44.34 46.76 -71.28
C ASP A 195 44.09 47.28 -72.70
N THR A 196 43.92 48.60 -72.83
CA THR A 196 43.65 49.25 -74.12
C THR A 196 44.87 49.16 -75.06
N CYS A 197 46.05 48.85 -74.53
CA CYS A 197 47.30 48.67 -75.28
C CYS A 197 47.61 47.20 -75.62
N ASP A 198 47.00 46.21 -74.95
CA ASP A 198 47.16 44.79 -75.28
C ASP A 198 45.86 43.98 -75.07
N PRO A 199 45.02 43.83 -76.11
CA PRO A 199 43.80 43.02 -76.06
C PRO A 199 44.07 41.49 -76.05
N CYS A 200 45.34 41.06 -76.01
CA CYS A 200 45.75 39.66 -75.88
C CYS A 200 46.41 39.33 -74.53
N ALA A 201 46.57 40.31 -73.63
CA ALA A 201 47.03 40.05 -72.27
C ALA A 201 45.97 39.26 -71.49
N ASP A 202 46.41 38.26 -70.71
CA ASP A 202 45.54 37.52 -69.80
C ASP A 202 44.80 38.50 -68.88
N ILE A 203 43.51 38.25 -68.65
CA ILE A 203 42.63 39.10 -67.84
C ILE A 203 43.27 39.30 -66.46
N ILE A 204 43.83 40.49 -66.23
CA ILE A 204 44.33 40.88 -64.92
C ILE A 204 43.09 41.11 -64.05
N ASN A 205 42.76 40.12 -63.21
CA ASN A 205 41.93 40.39 -62.05
C ASN A 205 42.68 41.42 -61.20
N ILE A 206 42.19 42.66 -61.23
CA ILE A 206 42.51 43.63 -60.18
C ILE A 206 41.75 43.14 -58.96
N ASP A 207 42.40 42.27 -58.18
CA ASP A 207 41.86 41.75 -56.93
C ASP A 207 41.51 42.94 -56.04
N LYS A 208 40.21 43.17 -55.82
CA LYS A 208 39.73 44.19 -54.88
C LYS A 208 40.16 43.79 -53.48
N VAL A 209 41.27 44.36 -53.03
CA VAL A 209 41.88 43.97 -51.75
C VAL A 209 41.00 44.45 -50.60
N LEU A 210 40.28 43.51 -49.98
CA LEU A 210 39.42 43.78 -48.83
C LEU A 210 40.24 44.36 -47.65
N PRO A 211 39.71 45.35 -46.91
CA PRO A 211 40.32 45.81 -45.67
C PRO A 211 40.12 44.79 -44.55
N ASN A 212 40.79 45.00 -43.41
CA ASN A 212 40.37 44.41 -42.14
C ASN A 212 39.39 45.40 -41.50
N ALA A 213 38.10 45.07 -41.46
CA ALA A 213 37.06 45.99 -41.00
C ALA A 213 35.81 45.23 -40.51
N LEU A 214 34.98 45.90 -39.73
CA LEU A 214 33.70 45.39 -39.23
C LEU A 214 32.60 46.32 -39.71
N PHE A 215 31.95 45.94 -40.82
CA PHE A 215 30.91 46.77 -41.43
C PHE A 215 29.54 46.47 -40.80
N ARG A 216 28.93 47.49 -40.20
CA ARG A 216 27.60 47.45 -39.59
C ARG A 216 26.56 47.97 -40.58
N VAL A 217 25.38 47.34 -40.62
CA VAL A 217 24.14 47.91 -41.17
C VAL A 217 23.09 47.86 -40.09
N GLU A 218 22.36 48.95 -39.85
CA GLU A 218 21.41 49.08 -38.74
C GLU A 218 20.10 49.76 -39.14
N VAL A 219 19.00 49.27 -38.56
CA VAL A 219 17.66 49.85 -38.61
C VAL A 219 17.54 50.89 -37.48
N LEU A 220 17.55 52.17 -37.83
CA LEU A 220 17.45 53.28 -36.87
C LEU A 220 15.99 53.57 -36.48
N SER A 221 15.07 53.48 -37.44
CA SER A 221 13.64 53.63 -37.19
C SER A 221 12.82 52.86 -38.21
N VAL A 222 11.60 52.51 -37.78
CA VAL A 222 10.58 51.84 -38.59
C VAL A 222 9.31 52.66 -38.48
N GLU A 223 8.83 53.19 -39.60
CA GLU A 223 7.59 53.93 -39.68
C GLU A 223 6.45 52.97 -39.98
N ARG A 224 5.36 53.07 -39.21
CA ARG A 224 4.22 52.17 -39.28
C ARG A 224 2.94 52.92 -39.59
N GLU A 225 2.01 52.24 -40.24
CA GLU A 225 0.63 52.69 -40.36
C GLU A 225 -0.29 51.47 -40.25
N LYS A 226 -1.10 51.44 -39.19
CA LYS A 226 -1.93 50.31 -38.77
C LYS A 226 -1.09 49.04 -38.52
N GLY A 227 0.04 49.22 -37.85
CA GLY A 227 1.01 48.17 -37.52
C GLY A 227 1.91 47.70 -38.67
N GLU A 228 1.53 47.90 -39.94
CA GLU A 228 2.35 47.55 -41.10
C GLU A 228 3.52 48.53 -41.31
N MET A 229 4.72 48.01 -41.59
CA MET A 229 5.88 48.84 -41.97
C MET A 229 5.63 49.59 -43.29
N LYS A 230 5.79 50.92 -43.30
CA LYS A 230 5.68 51.78 -44.50
C LYS A 230 7.01 52.37 -44.95
N ALA A 231 7.94 52.62 -44.03
CA ALA A 231 9.31 53.02 -44.34
C ALA A 231 10.28 52.59 -43.24
N VAL A 232 11.58 52.53 -43.57
CA VAL A 232 12.66 52.31 -42.58
C VAL A 232 13.80 53.29 -42.81
N ARG A 233 14.43 53.80 -41.74
CA ARG A 233 15.71 54.51 -41.80
C ARG A 233 16.84 53.51 -41.53
N LEU A 234 17.73 53.35 -42.49
CA LEU A 234 18.89 52.45 -42.44
C LEU A 234 20.17 53.27 -42.48
N ALA A 235 21.14 52.97 -41.61
CA ALA A 235 22.51 53.51 -41.69
C ALA A 235 23.55 52.39 -41.74
N TRP A 236 24.74 52.72 -42.24
CA TRP A 236 25.84 51.76 -42.36
C TRP A 236 27.21 52.39 -42.13
N SER A 237 28.15 51.61 -41.58
CA SER A 237 29.48 52.06 -41.20
C SER A 237 30.50 50.93 -41.27
N MET A 238 31.60 51.15 -41.99
CA MET A 238 32.80 50.31 -42.07
C MET A 238 33.57 50.20 -40.75
N GLU A 239 33.28 51.09 -39.80
CA GLU A 239 33.93 51.23 -38.50
C GLU A 239 32.95 50.86 -37.37
N ASN A 240 32.02 49.92 -37.63
CA ASN A 240 31.01 49.43 -36.68
C ASN A 240 30.14 50.51 -35.98
N ALA A 241 30.14 51.75 -36.51
CA ALA A 241 29.60 52.95 -35.88
C ALA A 241 30.23 53.29 -34.50
N GLU A 242 31.47 52.84 -34.27
CA GLU A 242 32.28 53.04 -33.05
C GLU A 242 32.72 54.50 -32.84
N ALA A 243 32.92 55.25 -33.93
CA ALA A 243 33.47 56.61 -33.90
C ALA A 243 32.43 57.62 -33.39
N VAL A 244 32.40 57.82 -32.08
CA VAL A 244 31.53 58.73 -31.32
C VAL A 244 32.35 59.82 -30.61
N GLU A 245 31.86 61.05 -30.61
CA GLU A 245 32.42 62.16 -29.82
C GLU A 245 31.29 63.00 -29.19
N PRO A 246 31.48 63.55 -27.98
CA PRO A 246 30.66 64.66 -27.48
C PRO A 246 30.62 65.84 -28.46
N MET A 247 29.50 66.57 -28.49
CA MET A 247 29.34 67.70 -29.42
C MET A 247 30.46 68.76 -29.34
N GLY A 248 31.08 68.95 -28.17
CA GLY A 248 32.17 69.90 -27.95
C GLY A 248 33.56 69.47 -28.45
N SER A 249 33.79 68.18 -28.73
CA SER A 249 35.10 67.64 -29.19
C SER A 249 35.06 67.06 -30.60
N ARG A 250 33.86 66.96 -31.21
CA ARG A 250 33.54 66.26 -32.48
C ARG A 250 34.44 66.52 -33.71
N SER A 251 35.30 67.53 -33.70
CA SER A 251 36.24 67.82 -34.82
C SER A 251 37.12 66.63 -35.26
N ALA A 252 37.43 65.71 -34.34
CA ALA A 252 38.18 64.48 -34.63
C ALA A 252 37.43 63.49 -35.55
N LEU A 253 36.09 63.60 -35.66
CA LEU A 253 35.28 62.76 -36.54
C LEU A 253 35.32 63.19 -38.02
N SER A 254 35.89 64.36 -38.33
CA SER A 254 35.91 64.92 -39.69
C SER A 254 36.56 63.96 -40.71
N ARG A 255 35.85 63.64 -41.79
CA ARG A 255 36.27 62.72 -42.84
C ARG A 255 35.52 62.98 -44.14
N ASP A 256 36.22 62.87 -45.28
CA ASP A 256 35.59 62.95 -46.60
C ASP A 256 34.54 61.85 -46.79
N ASN A 257 33.40 62.19 -47.40
CA ASN A 257 32.28 61.29 -47.65
C ASN A 257 31.69 60.63 -46.39
N ALA A 258 31.82 61.23 -45.21
CA ALA A 258 31.14 60.79 -44.00
C ALA A 258 29.74 61.40 -43.85
N VAL A 259 28.92 60.75 -43.04
CA VAL A 259 27.62 61.23 -42.58
C VAL A 259 27.61 61.19 -41.06
N TYR A 260 27.04 62.22 -40.44
CA TYR A 260 27.08 62.42 -39.00
C TYR A 260 25.69 62.32 -38.42
N GLU A 261 25.50 61.35 -37.53
CA GLU A 261 24.32 61.23 -36.69
C GLU A 261 24.54 62.05 -35.43
N TYR A 262 23.68 63.03 -35.19
CA TYR A 262 23.60 63.73 -33.92
C TYR A 262 22.54 63.03 -33.08
N PHE A 263 22.93 62.59 -31.88
CA PHE A 263 22.10 61.75 -31.02
C PHE A 263 22.30 62.13 -29.54
N SER A 264 21.47 61.54 -28.69
CA SER A 264 21.56 61.65 -27.24
C SER A 264 20.98 60.40 -26.57
N ASP A 265 21.17 60.32 -25.26
CA ASP A 265 20.65 59.25 -24.41
C ASP A 265 19.14 59.03 -24.66
N GLU A 266 18.32 60.09 -24.77
CA GLU A 266 16.88 59.99 -25.10
C GLU A 266 16.65 59.24 -26.43
N THR A 267 17.44 59.52 -27.45
CA THR A 267 17.27 58.89 -28.77
C THR A 267 17.72 57.43 -28.80
N ASP A 268 18.81 57.10 -28.11
CA ASP A 268 19.31 55.72 -28.01
C ASP A 268 18.43 54.88 -27.07
N MET A 269 17.84 55.47 -26.02
CA MET A 269 16.84 54.84 -25.15
C MET A 269 15.54 54.50 -25.88
N GLN A 270 15.19 55.16 -27.00
CA GLN A 270 13.92 54.91 -27.67
C GLN A 270 13.99 53.86 -28.79
N ALA A 271 14.88 52.88 -28.67
CA ALA A 271 14.93 51.68 -29.53
C ALA A 271 13.72 50.74 -29.33
N GLY A 272 13.59 49.71 -30.18
CA GLY A 272 12.50 48.74 -30.10
C GLY A 272 11.22 49.15 -30.85
N TYR A 273 10.09 48.58 -30.42
CA TYR A 273 8.75 48.85 -30.94
C TYR A 273 8.02 49.93 -30.12
N PHE A 274 7.24 50.77 -30.81
CA PHE A 274 6.28 51.73 -30.27
C PHE A 274 5.00 51.67 -31.11
N HIS A 275 3.85 52.00 -30.51
CA HIS A 275 2.57 52.05 -31.21
C HIS A 275 2.47 53.29 -32.11
N ASP A 276 1.66 53.20 -33.17
CA ASP A 276 1.64 54.15 -34.30
C ASP A 276 1.36 55.62 -33.94
N ASP A 277 0.69 55.90 -32.81
CA ASP A 277 0.35 57.26 -32.37
C ASP A 277 1.50 57.97 -31.62
N TYR A 278 2.58 57.26 -31.27
CA TYR A 278 3.78 57.85 -30.67
C TYR A 278 4.92 57.94 -31.68
N LEU A 279 5.55 59.12 -31.79
CA LEU A 279 6.76 59.33 -32.58
C LEU A 279 8.01 59.30 -31.68
N PRO A 280 8.85 58.24 -31.77
CA PRO A 280 10.08 58.15 -30.99
C PRO A 280 11.10 59.22 -31.35
N ALA A 281 11.83 59.72 -30.36
CA ALA A 281 13.00 60.59 -30.57
C ALA A 281 14.08 59.84 -31.35
N ARG A 282 14.70 60.49 -32.34
CA ARG A 282 15.70 59.87 -33.23
C ARG A 282 16.84 60.82 -33.56
N GLY A 283 18.00 60.24 -33.82
CA GLY A 283 19.18 60.97 -34.26
C GLY A 283 18.98 61.62 -35.63
N ALA A 284 19.42 62.88 -35.75
CA ALA A 284 19.37 63.66 -36.99
C ALA A 284 20.66 63.47 -37.79
N PHE A 285 20.54 63.21 -39.08
CA PHE A 285 21.69 62.95 -39.96
C PHE A 285 22.02 64.14 -40.85
N THR A 286 23.28 64.50 -40.91
CA THR A 286 23.81 65.58 -41.76
C THR A 286 25.18 65.22 -42.33
N THR A 287 25.56 65.80 -43.47
CA THR A 287 26.95 65.75 -43.98
C THR A 287 27.81 66.89 -43.44
N ASP A 288 27.23 67.85 -42.71
CA ASP A 288 27.92 68.99 -42.12
C ASP A 288 28.14 68.77 -40.61
N LEU A 289 29.38 68.48 -40.23
CA LEU A 289 29.83 68.33 -38.85
C LEU A 289 29.94 69.68 -38.09
N THR A 290 29.81 70.81 -38.77
CA THR A 290 29.98 72.14 -38.16
C THR A 290 28.69 72.70 -37.56
N THR A 291 27.52 72.15 -37.89
CA THR A 291 26.25 72.60 -37.30
C THR A 291 26.11 72.22 -35.83
N GLU A 292 25.59 73.14 -35.01
CA GLU A 292 25.09 72.88 -33.65
C GLU A 292 23.59 72.50 -33.65
N THR A 293 22.90 72.73 -34.76
CA THR A 293 21.44 72.49 -34.91
C THR A 293 21.23 71.69 -36.20
N PRO A 294 21.46 70.36 -36.16
CA PRO A 294 21.31 69.50 -37.33
C PRO A 294 19.86 69.46 -37.78
N SER A 295 19.62 69.68 -39.07
CA SER A 295 18.31 69.51 -39.71
C SER A 295 18.32 68.27 -40.60
N ASP A 296 17.46 67.30 -40.29
CA ASP A 296 17.26 66.10 -41.10
C ASP A 296 15.85 66.11 -41.71
N ASP A 297 15.77 66.34 -43.04
CA ASP A 297 14.50 66.35 -43.78
C ASP A 297 13.80 64.98 -43.83
N THR A 298 14.43 63.91 -43.32
CA THR A 298 13.81 62.57 -43.16
C THR A 298 13.16 62.37 -41.79
N LEU A 299 13.29 63.32 -40.88
CA LEU A 299 12.62 63.34 -39.57
C LEU A 299 11.43 64.31 -39.55
N GLU A 300 10.46 64.04 -38.68
CA GLU A 300 9.48 65.07 -38.31
C GLU A 300 10.10 66.09 -37.36
N LYS A 301 9.52 67.29 -37.32
CA LYS A 301 10.07 68.43 -36.56
C LYS A 301 9.75 68.33 -35.07
N LYS A 302 10.50 67.50 -34.35
CA LYS A 302 10.59 67.47 -32.88
C LYS A 302 11.87 68.18 -32.44
N GLU A 303 11.82 69.05 -31.44
CA GLU A 303 13.05 69.55 -30.80
C GLU A 303 13.63 68.43 -29.94
N VAL A 304 14.87 68.03 -30.21
CA VAL A 304 15.60 66.98 -29.49
C VAL A 304 16.94 67.57 -29.05
N GLY A 305 17.27 67.44 -27.76
CA GLY A 305 18.54 67.86 -27.21
C GLY A 305 19.64 66.85 -27.52
N TYR A 306 20.33 67.04 -28.64
CA TYR A 306 21.51 66.23 -29.00
C TYR A 306 22.70 66.55 -28.08
N THR A 307 23.50 65.53 -27.76
CA THR A 307 24.66 65.62 -26.85
C THR A 307 25.93 65.05 -27.47
N HIS A 308 25.78 64.08 -28.39
CA HIS A 308 26.87 63.34 -29.03
C HIS A 308 26.71 63.32 -30.55
N VAL A 309 27.80 63.03 -31.24
CA VAL A 309 27.84 62.83 -32.69
C VAL A 309 28.54 61.51 -33.02
N ARG A 310 27.94 60.70 -33.89
CA ARG A 310 28.43 59.40 -34.36
C ARG A 310 28.71 59.44 -35.86
N ARG A 311 29.84 58.90 -36.31
CA ARG A 311 30.21 58.83 -37.73
C ARG A 311 29.67 57.55 -38.41
N TRP A 312 29.06 57.77 -39.56
CA TRP A 312 28.54 56.76 -40.48
C TRP A 312 29.10 56.97 -41.90
N ASP A 313 29.05 55.93 -42.74
CA ASP A 313 29.35 56.05 -44.17
C ASP A 313 28.08 56.39 -44.99
N GLY A 314 26.90 56.32 -44.39
CA GLY A 314 25.66 56.74 -45.06
C GLY A 314 24.39 56.38 -44.30
N MET A 315 23.32 57.10 -44.62
CA MET A 315 21.96 56.84 -44.14
C MET A 315 20.96 57.00 -45.29
N ALA A 316 19.93 56.15 -45.31
CA ALA A 316 18.79 56.29 -46.20
C ALA A 316 17.48 55.91 -45.51
N ARG A 317 16.47 56.77 -45.64
CA ARG A 317 15.06 56.44 -45.46
C ARG A 317 14.55 55.73 -46.72
N VAL A 318 14.06 54.50 -46.57
CA VAL A 318 13.55 53.63 -47.65
C VAL A 318 12.04 53.46 -47.50
N PRO A 319 11.22 54.04 -48.41
CA PRO A 319 9.81 53.72 -48.50
C PRO A 319 9.61 52.27 -48.96
N LEU A 320 8.85 51.48 -48.19
CA LEU A 320 8.58 50.07 -48.49
C LEU A 320 7.34 49.93 -49.37
N GLY A 321 7.35 48.98 -50.31
CA GLY A 321 6.22 48.71 -51.21
C GLY A 321 5.81 49.87 -52.13
N SER A 322 6.57 50.96 -52.13
CA SER A 322 6.26 52.21 -52.84
C SER A 322 7.12 52.40 -54.09
N ARG A 323 6.69 53.30 -54.97
CA ARG A 323 7.51 53.80 -56.10
C ARG A 323 8.35 55.03 -55.74
N SER A 324 8.18 55.56 -54.53
CA SER A 324 9.01 56.65 -54.01
C SER A 324 10.47 56.21 -53.91
N LYS A 325 11.38 57.11 -54.25
CA LYS A 325 12.83 56.88 -54.09
C LYS A 325 13.20 56.95 -52.60
N ALA A 326 14.28 56.24 -52.23
CA ALA A 326 14.93 56.47 -50.95
C ALA A 326 15.49 57.89 -50.86
N SER A 327 15.54 58.44 -49.64
CA SER A 327 15.94 59.81 -49.33
C SER A 327 16.86 59.87 -48.11
N GLY A 328 17.81 60.79 -48.08
CA GLY A 328 18.72 60.99 -46.95
C GLY A 328 20.16 61.26 -47.39
N PRO A 329 21.04 61.70 -46.48
CA PRO A 329 22.47 61.84 -46.72
C PRO A 329 23.13 60.45 -46.85
N SER A 330 23.44 60.06 -48.07
CA SER A 330 24.31 58.92 -48.38
C SER A 330 25.62 59.43 -48.96
N ALA A 331 26.75 58.87 -48.52
CA ALA A 331 27.98 58.94 -49.31
C ALA A 331 27.76 58.39 -50.73
N ALA A 332 28.60 58.82 -51.66
CA ALA A 332 28.38 58.65 -53.09
C ALA A 332 28.10 57.20 -53.53
N GLY A 333 26.97 56.99 -54.23
CA GLY A 333 26.76 55.83 -55.12
C GLY A 333 25.68 54.82 -54.74
N SER A 334 25.23 54.77 -53.49
CA SER A 334 24.28 53.75 -52.99
C SER A 334 22.81 54.11 -53.21
N ALA A 335 22.32 54.02 -54.45
CA ALA A 335 20.88 54.15 -54.74
C ALA A 335 20.08 52.97 -54.17
N MET A 336 19.68 53.06 -52.90
CA MET A 336 18.93 52.02 -52.22
C MET A 336 17.51 51.88 -52.78
N THR A 337 17.10 50.64 -53.09
CA THR A 337 15.75 50.37 -53.61
C THR A 337 15.13 49.16 -52.92
N ASP A 338 13.86 49.27 -52.50
CA ASP A 338 13.00 48.11 -52.22
C ASP A 338 12.41 47.58 -53.52
N LYS A 339 12.53 46.26 -53.76
CA LYS A 339 11.87 45.56 -54.86
C LYS A 339 11.32 44.24 -54.35
N SER A 340 9.99 44.07 -54.40
CA SER A 340 9.30 42.82 -54.05
C SER A 340 9.58 42.32 -52.62
N GLY A 341 9.79 43.22 -51.66
CA GLY A 341 10.11 42.83 -50.27
C GLY A 341 11.60 42.60 -50.01
N GLN A 342 12.47 43.26 -50.78
CA GLN A 342 13.92 43.15 -50.69
C GLN A 342 14.58 44.52 -50.91
N ILE A 343 15.22 45.04 -49.86
CA ILE A 343 16.02 46.27 -49.91
C ILE A 343 17.42 45.92 -50.39
N THR A 344 17.91 46.59 -51.43
CA THR A 344 19.26 46.37 -51.99
C THR A 344 20.04 47.66 -52.10
N PHE A 345 21.32 47.64 -51.71
CA PHE A 345 22.32 48.68 -52.00
C PHE A 345 23.72 48.06 -52.19
N SER A 346 24.66 48.81 -52.78
CA SER A 346 26.02 48.32 -53.03
C SER A 346 27.08 49.30 -52.53
N THR A 347 27.98 48.81 -51.69
CA THR A 347 29.22 49.49 -51.31
C THR A 347 30.28 49.33 -52.41
N GLU A 348 31.48 49.87 -52.22
CA GLU A 348 32.61 49.64 -53.14
C GLU A 348 33.00 48.15 -53.25
N MET A 349 32.78 47.38 -52.18
CA MET A 349 33.27 46.01 -51.99
C MET A 349 32.20 44.93 -52.17
N PHE A 350 30.94 45.19 -51.80
CA PHE A 350 29.87 44.18 -51.84
C PHE A 350 28.48 44.80 -52.02
N THR A 351 27.51 43.96 -52.37
CA THR A 351 26.10 44.28 -52.42
C THR A 351 25.40 43.68 -51.20
N VAL A 352 24.64 44.50 -50.50
CA VAL A 352 23.79 44.13 -49.36
C VAL A 352 22.37 43.92 -49.83
N GLN A 353 21.73 42.85 -49.37
CA GLN A 353 20.34 42.49 -49.67
C GLN A 353 19.58 42.15 -48.38
N ILE A 354 18.66 43.01 -47.94
CA ILE A 354 17.81 42.77 -46.76
C ILE A 354 16.45 42.28 -47.24
N THR A 355 16.06 41.07 -46.84
CA THR A 355 14.80 40.42 -47.25
C THR A 355 13.75 40.55 -46.15
N HIS A 356 12.73 41.38 -46.41
CA HIS A 356 11.68 41.77 -45.45
C HIS A 356 10.25 41.37 -45.87
N GLY A 357 10.03 40.83 -47.07
CA GLY A 357 8.69 40.72 -47.69
C GLY A 357 7.56 39.97 -46.97
N LYS A 358 7.79 39.40 -45.77
CA LYS A 358 6.81 38.97 -44.74
C LYS A 358 7.43 38.94 -43.33
N ARG A 359 8.45 39.77 -43.09
CA ARG A 359 9.39 39.66 -41.98
C ARG A 359 9.60 41.03 -41.37
N GLU A 360 9.53 41.08 -40.06
CA GLU A 360 9.56 42.32 -39.30
C GLU A 360 10.97 42.89 -39.18
N MET A 361 11.05 44.22 -39.10
CA MET A 361 12.24 44.96 -38.66
C MET A 361 11.87 45.79 -37.44
N VAL A 362 12.82 45.97 -36.53
CA VAL A 362 12.68 46.70 -35.27
C VAL A 362 13.85 47.69 -35.16
N ALA A 363 13.62 48.86 -34.54
CA ALA A 363 14.69 49.83 -34.34
C ALA A 363 15.76 49.26 -33.39
N GLY A 364 17.02 49.28 -33.81
CA GLY A 364 18.15 48.59 -33.17
C GLY A 364 18.53 47.26 -33.82
N ASP A 365 17.76 46.73 -34.78
CA ASP A 365 18.20 45.58 -35.58
C ASP A 365 19.46 45.93 -36.38
N TYR A 366 20.56 45.22 -36.14
CA TYR A 366 21.78 45.37 -36.94
C TYR A 366 22.36 44.03 -37.41
N TRP A 367 23.22 44.11 -38.42
CA TRP A 367 24.02 43.01 -38.96
C TRP A 367 25.47 43.44 -39.08
N LEU A 368 26.38 42.47 -38.93
CA LEU A 368 27.82 42.68 -39.00
C LEU A 368 28.44 41.89 -40.15
N VAL A 369 29.19 42.58 -41.00
CA VAL A 369 29.97 42.00 -42.11
C VAL A 369 31.44 42.16 -41.78
N GLU A 370 32.06 41.06 -41.35
CA GLU A 370 33.49 41.01 -41.05
C GLU A 370 34.28 40.87 -42.34
N LEU A 371 35.21 41.77 -42.58
CA LEU A 371 36.14 41.73 -43.70
C LEU A 371 37.55 41.37 -43.18
N ARG A 372 38.17 40.37 -43.78
CA ARG A 372 39.43 39.77 -43.32
C ARG A 372 40.43 39.60 -44.48
N ARG A 373 41.25 40.62 -44.71
CA ARG A 373 42.21 40.77 -45.83
C ARG A 373 43.09 39.56 -46.12
N TYR A 374 43.52 38.84 -45.08
CA TYR A 374 44.50 37.75 -45.16
C TYR A 374 43.91 36.38 -44.79
N ALA A 375 42.58 36.26 -44.72
CA ALA A 375 41.92 34.98 -44.53
C ALA A 375 41.87 34.18 -45.85
N PRO A 376 41.70 32.84 -45.79
CA PRO A 376 41.31 32.05 -46.96
C PRO A 376 39.97 32.53 -47.53
N ASP A 377 39.76 32.40 -48.85
CA ASP A 377 38.62 33.00 -49.59
C ASP A 377 37.25 32.81 -48.91
N GLY A 378 36.91 31.59 -48.49
CA GLY A 378 35.65 31.27 -47.78
C GLY A 378 35.51 31.87 -46.37
N ALA A 379 36.52 32.60 -45.88
CA ALA A 379 36.55 33.30 -44.61
C ALA A 379 37.04 34.77 -44.72
N GLN A 380 37.21 35.30 -45.94
CA GLN A 380 37.54 36.71 -46.17
C GLN A 380 36.35 37.64 -45.91
N VAL A 381 35.13 37.13 -46.06
CA VAL A 381 33.90 37.82 -45.65
C VAL A 381 33.06 36.86 -44.82
N LEU A 382 32.68 37.30 -43.62
CA LEU A 382 31.71 36.61 -42.78
C LEU A 382 30.54 37.55 -42.51
N LEU A 383 29.31 37.03 -42.57
CA LEU A 383 28.11 37.72 -42.13
C LEU A 383 27.69 37.15 -40.78
N ASN A 384 27.68 37.98 -39.74
CA ASN A 384 27.42 37.59 -38.35
C ASN A 384 28.29 36.38 -37.92
N GLY A 385 29.59 36.40 -38.25
CA GLY A 385 30.53 35.29 -37.98
C GLY A 385 30.39 34.06 -38.88
N HIS A 386 29.45 34.04 -39.84
CA HIS A 386 29.24 32.90 -40.74
C HIS A 386 29.74 33.13 -42.18
N PRO A 387 30.37 32.13 -42.82
CA PRO A 387 30.71 32.19 -44.25
C PRO A 387 29.50 32.44 -45.16
N LEU A 388 29.73 33.14 -46.27
CA LEU A 388 28.71 33.46 -47.28
C LEU A 388 28.19 32.23 -48.07
N GLU A 389 28.69 31.03 -47.81
CA GLU A 389 28.28 29.79 -48.48
C GLU A 389 26.88 29.29 -48.07
N LYS A 390 26.26 29.89 -47.03
CA LYS A 390 24.85 29.67 -46.70
C LYS A 390 23.96 30.45 -47.66
N GLU A 391 23.16 29.77 -48.47
CA GLU A 391 22.12 30.41 -49.31
C GLU A 391 21.04 31.13 -48.46
N GLU A 392 20.86 30.70 -47.21
CA GLU A 392 19.94 31.32 -46.25
C GLU A 392 20.56 32.57 -45.61
N GLY A 393 19.93 33.73 -45.82
CA GLY A 393 20.35 35.00 -45.21
C GLY A 393 20.27 34.99 -43.68
N GLN A 394 21.13 35.77 -43.05
CA GLN A 394 21.29 35.78 -41.59
C GLN A 394 20.33 36.76 -40.90
N PRO A 395 19.73 36.40 -39.75
CA PRO A 395 18.86 37.29 -38.95
C PRO A 395 19.68 38.38 -38.23
N PRO A 396 19.05 39.45 -37.71
CA PRO A 396 19.76 40.50 -36.99
C PRO A 396 20.37 40.03 -35.66
N LEU A 397 21.39 40.78 -35.25
CA LEU A 397 22.11 40.70 -33.97
C LEU A 397 21.66 41.79 -32.98
N GLY A 398 20.62 42.56 -33.33
CA GLY A 398 20.10 43.68 -32.54
C GLY A 398 19.70 43.33 -31.09
N PRO A 399 19.41 44.36 -30.26
CA PRO A 399 18.96 44.17 -28.89
C PRO A 399 17.85 43.13 -28.79
N VAL A 400 17.97 42.24 -27.81
CA VAL A 400 16.93 41.26 -27.53
C VAL A 400 15.97 41.85 -26.51
N HIS A 401 14.73 42.07 -26.95
CA HIS A 401 13.62 42.55 -26.17
C HIS A 401 12.92 41.39 -25.45
N HIS A 402 12.60 41.59 -24.17
CA HIS A 402 11.94 40.64 -23.31
C HIS A 402 10.71 41.30 -22.67
N PHE A 403 9.55 40.68 -22.79
CA PHE A 403 8.28 41.32 -22.45
C PHE A 403 7.61 40.71 -21.22
N CYS A 404 7.08 41.55 -20.33
CA CYS A 404 6.27 41.15 -19.18
C CYS A 404 4.92 41.92 -19.20
N PRO A 405 3.76 41.25 -19.27
CA PRO A 405 2.47 41.92 -19.18
C PRO A 405 2.16 42.33 -17.74
N ILE A 406 1.64 43.53 -17.53
CA ILE A 406 1.36 44.09 -16.20
C ILE A 406 -0.13 44.18 -15.92
N GLY A 407 -0.93 44.65 -16.88
CA GLY A 407 -2.38 44.76 -16.69
C GLY A 407 -3.07 45.41 -17.87
N MET A 408 -4.38 45.55 -17.79
CA MET A 408 -5.18 46.32 -18.73
C MET A 408 -5.48 47.69 -18.13
N TRP A 409 -5.32 48.76 -18.91
CA TRP A 409 -5.65 50.14 -18.53
C TRP A 409 -6.85 50.62 -19.33
N ASN A 410 -7.88 51.12 -18.65
CA ASN A 410 -9.14 51.54 -19.29
C ASN A 410 -9.21 53.04 -19.63
N GLY A 411 -8.21 53.83 -19.19
CA GLY A 411 -8.17 55.30 -19.32
C GLY A 411 -8.29 56.04 -17.98
N GLU A 412 -8.94 55.44 -16.98
CA GLU A 412 -9.13 56.01 -15.63
C GLU A 412 -8.41 55.20 -14.54
N GLY A 413 -8.24 53.90 -14.75
CA GLY A 413 -7.59 52.99 -13.81
C GLY A 413 -7.13 51.68 -14.47
N PHE A 414 -6.39 50.88 -13.72
CA PHE A 414 -6.17 49.48 -14.06
C PHE A 414 -7.47 48.69 -13.90
N GLU A 415 -7.75 47.79 -14.83
CA GLU A 415 -8.84 46.83 -14.72
C GLU A 415 -8.53 45.77 -13.64
N GLU A 416 -9.56 45.04 -13.19
CA GLU A 416 -9.40 43.95 -12.23
C GLU A 416 -8.44 42.90 -12.79
N VAL A 417 -7.28 42.76 -12.14
CA VAL A 417 -6.21 41.85 -12.58
C VAL A 417 -6.68 40.42 -12.38
N PRO A 418 -6.80 39.60 -13.44
CA PRO A 418 -7.26 38.22 -13.29
C PRO A 418 -6.24 37.43 -12.51
N ASP A 419 -6.71 36.46 -11.72
CA ASP A 419 -5.89 35.68 -10.79
C ASP A 419 -4.64 35.04 -11.46
N ILE A 420 -4.74 34.58 -12.72
CA ILE A 420 -3.56 34.06 -13.46
C ILE A 420 -2.45 35.10 -13.67
N LEU A 421 -2.79 36.39 -13.74
CA LEU A 421 -1.83 37.49 -13.86
C LEU A 421 -1.40 37.99 -12.48
N TYR A 422 -2.32 38.08 -11.51
CA TYR A 422 -2.00 38.36 -10.11
C TYR A 422 -0.87 37.45 -9.63
N ARG A 423 -1.03 36.12 -9.78
CA ARG A 423 -0.04 35.08 -9.43
C ARG A 423 1.32 35.20 -10.12
N ARG A 424 1.39 35.90 -11.27
CA ARG A 424 2.64 36.16 -12.01
C ARG A 424 3.35 37.41 -11.50
N LEU A 425 2.61 38.40 -11.01
CA LEU A 425 3.13 39.66 -10.50
C LEU A 425 3.51 39.56 -9.02
N SER A 426 2.79 38.76 -8.24
CA SER A 426 3.07 38.45 -6.83
C SER A 426 4.22 37.44 -6.61
N PHE A 427 4.97 37.08 -7.68
CA PHE A 427 5.91 35.96 -7.78
C PHE A 427 6.74 35.71 -6.49
N PRO A 428 6.33 34.75 -5.64
CA PRO A 428 7.06 34.43 -4.41
C PRO A 428 8.24 33.51 -4.71
N THR A 429 9.15 33.34 -3.73
CA THR A 429 10.27 32.40 -3.84
C THR A 429 9.77 30.97 -4.09
N LEU A 430 10.56 30.11 -4.75
CA LEU A 430 10.16 28.72 -5.05
C LEU A 430 9.84 27.91 -3.79
N ALA A 431 10.42 28.28 -2.64
CA ALA A 431 10.18 27.62 -1.36
C ALA A 431 8.84 28.04 -0.72
N ASP A 432 8.31 29.21 -1.08
CA ASP A 432 7.14 29.84 -0.46
C ASP A 432 5.95 29.99 -1.43
N ILE A 433 5.95 29.34 -2.60
CA ILE A 433 4.79 29.31 -3.52
C ILE A 433 3.60 28.65 -2.80
N PRO A 434 2.52 29.41 -2.47
CA PRO A 434 1.35 28.81 -1.84
C PRO A 434 0.47 28.10 -2.88
N ALA A 435 -0.42 27.21 -2.41
CA ALA A 435 -1.18 26.30 -3.28
C ALA A 435 -2.21 27.02 -4.18
N ASP A 436 -2.59 28.26 -3.87
CA ASP A 436 -3.39 29.14 -4.71
C ASP A 436 -2.57 29.63 -5.93
N HIS A 437 -1.29 29.95 -5.73
CA HIS A 437 -0.37 30.35 -6.79
C HIS A 437 -0.06 29.22 -7.78
N VAL A 438 -0.26 27.96 -7.39
CA VAL A 438 -0.10 26.80 -8.27
C VAL A 438 -1.36 26.57 -9.10
N GLY A 439 -1.27 26.87 -10.40
CA GLY A 439 -2.32 26.57 -11.36
C GLY A 439 -2.63 25.08 -11.46
N TYR A 440 -3.92 24.75 -11.50
CA TYR A 440 -4.40 23.38 -11.63
C TYR A 440 -5.31 23.28 -12.86
N PHE A 441 -5.04 22.29 -13.71
CA PHE A 441 -5.80 22.02 -14.93
C PHE A 441 -6.55 20.70 -14.74
N PRO A 442 -7.80 20.73 -14.24
CA PRO A 442 -8.59 19.53 -14.07
C PRO A 442 -8.98 18.93 -15.43
N ASP A 443 -9.31 17.64 -15.41
CA ASP A 443 -10.14 17.06 -16.46
C ASP A 443 -11.54 17.70 -16.37
N PRO A 444 -12.05 18.37 -17.42
CA PRO A 444 -13.37 19.01 -17.38
C PRO A 444 -14.52 18.01 -17.20
N ASP A 445 -14.31 16.72 -17.51
CA ASP A 445 -15.29 15.66 -17.24
C ASP A 445 -15.25 15.18 -15.76
N CYS A 446 -14.31 15.68 -14.94
CA CYS A 446 -14.21 15.35 -13.52
C CYS A 446 -15.28 16.08 -12.70
N ALA A 447 -16.37 15.39 -12.34
CA ALA A 447 -17.49 15.96 -11.59
C ALA A 447 -17.14 16.63 -10.24
N LEU A 448 -15.98 16.32 -9.64
CA LEU A 448 -15.52 16.95 -8.39
C LEU A 448 -14.67 18.21 -8.67
N LEU A 449 -13.70 18.09 -9.58
CA LEU A 449 -12.62 19.06 -9.74
C LEU A 449 -12.67 19.85 -11.05
N GLY A 450 -13.58 19.54 -11.97
CA GLY A 450 -13.63 20.06 -13.35
C GLY A 450 -13.68 21.58 -13.53
N GLU A 451 -13.91 22.34 -12.46
CA GLU A 451 -14.00 23.81 -12.46
C GLU A 451 -12.89 24.50 -11.64
N THR A 452 -12.05 23.75 -10.91
CA THR A 452 -11.01 24.34 -10.04
C THR A 452 -9.81 24.82 -10.85
N GLN A 453 -9.29 26.01 -10.56
CA GLN A 453 -8.19 26.66 -11.28
C GLN A 453 -6.87 26.67 -10.51
N THR A 454 -6.90 26.34 -9.22
CA THR A 454 -5.74 26.31 -8.33
C THR A 454 -5.64 24.98 -7.56
N VAL A 455 -4.44 24.64 -7.09
CA VAL A 455 -4.25 23.45 -6.24
C VAL A 455 -4.93 23.64 -4.89
N GLN A 456 -5.00 24.86 -4.36
CA GLN A 456 -5.75 25.17 -3.14
C GLN A 456 -7.24 24.85 -3.29
N GLU A 457 -7.90 25.36 -4.33
CA GLU A 457 -9.31 25.03 -4.62
C GLU A 457 -9.55 23.53 -4.78
N ALA A 458 -8.61 22.82 -5.43
CA ALA A 458 -8.71 21.37 -5.58
C ALA A 458 -8.58 20.64 -4.25
N LEU A 459 -7.70 21.09 -3.35
CA LEU A 459 -7.58 20.56 -1.99
C LEU A 459 -8.81 20.86 -1.15
N ASP A 460 -9.36 22.06 -1.24
CA ASP A 460 -10.57 22.47 -0.52
C ASP A 460 -11.78 21.65 -0.97
N ARG A 461 -12.00 21.49 -2.29
CA ARG A 461 -13.04 20.58 -2.83
C ARG A 461 -12.82 19.11 -2.44
N VAL A 462 -11.58 18.66 -2.27
CA VAL A 462 -11.28 17.31 -1.75
C VAL A 462 -11.63 17.21 -0.25
N CYS A 463 -11.45 18.27 0.53
CA CYS A 463 -11.86 18.31 1.94
C CYS A 463 -13.39 18.36 2.12
N GLU A 464 -14.12 18.84 1.11
CA GLU A 464 -15.59 18.82 1.04
C GLU A 464 -16.19 17.47 0.56
N ILE A 465 -15.36 16.45 0.28
CA ILE A 465 -15.85 15.09 -0.01
C ILE A 465 -16.38 14.44 1.27
N ASP A 466 -17.70 14.40 1.41
CA ASP A 466 -18.36 13.50 2.36
C ASP A 466 -18.81 12.17 1.70
N ALA A 467 -19.31 11.24 2.52
CA ALA A 467 -19.69 9.89 2.09
C ALA A 467 -20.83 9.84 1.04
N ARG A 468 -21.56 10.93 0.82
CA ARG A 468 -22.57 11.07 -0.25
C ARG A 468 -21.93 11.29 -1.61
N HIS A 469 -20.75 11.91 -1.66
CA HIS A 469 -20.00 12.19 -2.88
C HIS A 469 -19.13 11.00 -3.34
N VAL A 470 -18.84 10.06 -2.44
CA VAL A 470 -18.12 8.82 -2.78
C VAL A 470 -19.08 7.81 -3.42
N GLY A 471 -18.93 7.60 -4.72
CA GLY A 471 -19.69 6.60 -5.47
C GLY A 471 -19.48 5.18 -4.93
N PHE A 472 -20.57 4.46 -4.68
CA PHE A 472 -20.55 3.09 -4.19
C PHE A 472 -21.29 2.18 -5.18
N THR A 473 -20.65 1.09 -5.58
CA THR A 473 -21.27 0.02 -6.36
C THR A 473 -21.03 -1.29 -5.63
N PRO A 474 -22.08 -2.03 -5.21
CA PRO A 474 -21.90 -3.34 -4.60
C PRO A 474 -21.12 -4.28 -5.53
N SER A 475 -20.04 -4.86 -5.04
CA SER A 475 -19.22 -5.83 -5.79
C SER A 475 -19.91 -7.20 -5.94
N ASP A 476 -20.92 -7.48 -5.11
CA ASP A 476 -21.77 -8.65 -5.17
C ASP A 476 -23.19 -8.25 -5.61
N PRO A 477 -23.65 -8.65 -6.81
CA PRO A 477 -24.98 -8.31 -7.30
C PRO A 477 -26.12 -9.00 -6.54
N ASP A 478 -25.82 -10.06 -5.77
CA ASP A 478 -26.79 -10.79 -4.95
C ASP A 478 -26.94 -10.20 -3.52
N CYS A 479 -26.28 -9.06 -3.24
CA CYS A 479 -26.37 -8.36 -1.96
C CYS A 479 -27.66 -7.52 -1.83
N ASP A 480 -28.80 -8.19 -1.62
CA ASP A 480 -30.13 -7.59 -1.47
C ASP A 480 -30.16 -6.37 -0.51
N THR A 481 -29.43 -6.43 0.61
CA THR A 481 -29.36 -5.38 1.64
C THR A 481 -28.84 -4.04 1.10
N LEU A 482 -27.92 -4.08 0.14
CA LEU A 482 -27.26 -2.91 -0.45
C LEU A 482 -27.71 -2.64 -1.90
N GLN A 483 -28.68 -3.41 -2.40
CA GLN A 483 -29.12 -3.29 -3.79
C GLN A 483 -29.65 -1.87 -4.07
N GLY A 484 -29.13 -1.26 -5.15
CA GLY A 484 -29.54 0.06 -5.61
C GLY A 484 -29.00 1.26 -4.79
N THR A 485 -28.06 1.08 -3.86
CA THR A 485 -27.30 2.22 -3.31
C THR A 485 -26.31 2.75 -4.35
N ARG A 486 -26.07 4.07 -4.33
CA ARG A 486 -25.20 4.79 -5.26
C ARG A 486 -24.05 5.52 -4.59
N SER A 487 -24.16 5.79 -3.29
CA SER A 487 -23.12 6.41 -2.46
C SER A 487 -22.79 5.56 -1.23
N VAL A 488 -21.62 5.82 -0.63
CA VAL A 488 -21.20 5.16 0.61
C VAL A 488 -22.16 5.49 1.76
N ASP A 489 -22.66 6.73 1.82
CA ASP A 489 -23.66 7.15 2.81
C ASP A 489 -24.97 6.33 2.69
N GLU A 490 -25.52 6.14 1.49
CA GLU A 490 -26.71 5.30 1.30
C GLU A 490 -26.47 3.85 1.73
N ALA A 491 -25.26 3.31 1.48
CA ALA A 491 -24.89 1.97 1.90
C ALA A 491 -24.82 1.84 3.44
N LEU A 492 -24.19 2.81 4.11
CA LEU A 492 -24.11 2.87 5.57
C LEU A 492 -25.50 3.01 6.20
N ASN A 493 -26.34 3.90 5.68
CA ASN A 493 -27.71 4.10 6.18
C ASN A 493 -28.60 2.86 6.00
N LYS A 494 -28.48 2.12 4.87
CA LYS A 494 -29.17 0.83 4.71
C LYS A 494 -28.64 -0.26 5.64
N LEU A 495 -27.33 -0.31 5.90
CA LEU A 495 -26.73 -1.23 6.87
C LEU A 495 -27.26 -0.96 8.29
N CYS A 496 -27.33 0.30 8.71
CA CYS A 496 -27.92 0.68 10.01
C CYS A 496 -29.42 0.31 10.10
N ALA A 497 -30.18 0.43 9.01
CA ALA A 497 -31.59 0.01 8.99
C ALA A 497 -31.78 -1.53 9.03
N ALA A 498 -30.78 -2.30 8.58
CA ALA A 498 -30.81 -3.77 8.59
C ALA A 498 -30.49 -4.38 9.98
N ASP A 499 -29.89 -3.62 10.91
CA ASP A 499 -29.40 -4.11 12.20
C ASP A 499 -30.50 -4.33 13.28
N ASN A 500 -31.73 -4.63 12.85
CA ASN A 500 -32.81 -5.02 13.77
C ASN A 500 -32.69 -6.49 14.22
N ASN A 501 -31.72 -6.70 15.11
CA ASN A 501 -31.84 -7.53 16.31
C ASN A 501 -31.90 -9.08 16.17
N LYS A 502 -31.62 -9.67 15.00
CA LYS A 502 -31.48 -11.14 14.88
C LYS A 502 -30.09 -11.65 15.29
N GLN A 503 -29.02 -10.96 14.89
CA GLN A 503 -27.65 -11.35 15.25
C GLN A 503 -27.35 -11.09 16.74
N LEU A 504 -27.89 -10.02 17.32
CA LEU A 504 -27.74 -9.72 18.75
C LEU A 504 -28.43 -10.80 19.63
N GLN A 505 -29.67 -11.19 19.31
CA GLN A 505 -30.38 -12.29 19.99
C GLN A 505 -29.62 -13.61 19.88
N LEU A 506 -29.05 -13.91 18.70
CA LEU A 506 -28.23 -15.10 18.52
C LEU A 506 -26.96 -15.04 19.39
N MET A 507 -26.22 -13.93 19.36
CA MET A 507 -25.01 -13.70 20.16
C MET A 507 -25.29 -13.87 21.67
N LEU A 508 -26.39 -13.31 22.17
CA LEU A 508 -26.77 -13.42 23.59
C LEU A 508 -27.04 -14.87 23.99
N ARG A 509 -27.79 -15.64 23.18
CA ARG A 509 -27.98 -17.09 23.39
C ARG A 509 -26.67 -17.87 23.30
N THR A 510 -25.74 -17.48 22.44
CA THR A 510 -24.41 -18.11 22.34
C THR A 510 -23.59 -17.88 23.61
N MET A 511 -23.57 -16.65 24.14
CA MET A 511 -22.68 -16.28 25.23
C MET A 511 -23.24 -16.60 26.62
N MET A 512 -24.54 -16.42 26.84
CA MET A 512 -25.16 -16.44 28.18
C MET A 512 -26.17 -17.58 28.40
N ASP A 513 -26.42 -18.41 27.38
CA ASP A 513 -27.50 -19.41 27.34
C ASP A 513 -28.88 -18.77 27.56
N TRP A 514 -29.59 -19.10 28.63
CA TRP A 514 -30.79 -18.40 29.11
C TRP A 514 -30.90 -18.55 30.64
N GLY A 515 -31.53 -17.58 31.32
CA GLY A 515 -31.49 -17.46 32.78
C GLY A 515 -31.48 -16.02 33.30
N VAL A 516 -31.12 -15.83 34.57
CA VAL A 516 -30.82 -14.52 35.18
C VAL A 516 -29.49 -13.96 34.67
N VAL A 517 -29.49 -12.87 33.92
CA VAL A 517 -28.25 -12.24 33.44
C VAL A 517 -27.56 -11.47 34.57
N CYS A 518 -28.29 -10.57 35.24
CA CYS A 518 -27.73 -9.76 36.33
C CYS A 518 -28.82 -9.28 37.28
N GLY A 519 -28.45 -8.88 38.51
CA GLY A 519 -29.33 -8.19 39.46
C GLY A 519 -30.40 -9.04 40.16
N VAL A 520 -30.99 -10.04 39.49
CA VAL A 520 -32.12 -10.80 40.03
C VAL A 520 -31.67 -11.80 41.10
N SER A 521 -32.13 -11.57 42.32
CA SER A 521 -32.04 -12.45 43.48
C SER A 521 -33.45 -12.80 43.95
N VAL A 522 -33.58 -13.94 44.65
CA VAL A 522 -34.83 -14.33 45.30
C VAL A 522 -34.56 -14.62 46.77
N ALA A 523 -35.41 -14.11 47.65
CA ALA A 523 -35.25 -14.25 49.10
C ALA A 523 -36.61 -14.37 49.78
N GLN A 524 -36.62 -15.03 50.95
CA GLN A 524 -37.79 -15.14 51.81
C GLN A 524 -38.10 -13.77 52.45
N GLY A 525 -39.26 -13.19 52.15
CA GLY A 525 -39.73 -11.92 52.74
C GLY A 525 -40.85 -12.12 53.77
N GLU A 526 -41.34 -11.02 54.36
CA GLU A 526 -42.41 -11.05 55.37
C GLU A 526 -43.80 -11.41 54.82
N LYS A 527 -44.03 -11.23 53.51
CA LYS A 527 -45.34 -11.36 52.85
C LYS A 527 -45.37 -12.36 51.69
N GLY A 528 -44.24 -13.00 51.40
CA GLY A 528 -44.02 -13.79 50.19
C GLY A 528 -42.54 -13.76 49.79
N ILE A 529 -42.24 -14.26 48.60
CA ILE A 529 -40.87 -14.27 48.05
C ILE A 529 -40.56 -12.90 47.45
N GLU A 530 -39.52 -12.24 47.93
CA GLU A 530 -38.99 -11.04 47.29
C GLU A 530 -38.12 -11.40 46.09
N VAL A 531 -38.47 -10.88 44.92
CA VAL A 531 -37.67 -10.92 43.69
C VAL A 531 -37.03 -9.55 43.51
N SER A 532 -35.69 -9.46 43.47
CA SER A 532 -35.03 -8.17 43.22
C SER A 532 -35.02 -7.81 41.74
N GLY A 533 -34.97 -6.50 41.45
CA GLY A 533 -34.85 -6.01 40.08
C GLY A 533 -33.53 -6.42 39.42
N GLY A 534 -33.55 -6.57 38.09
CA GLY A 534 -32.42 -7.04 37.31
C GLY A 534 -32.83 -7.45 35.90
N VAL A 535 -31.98 -8.19 35.19
CA VAL A 535 -32.23 -8.62 33.80
C VAL A 535 -32.22 -10.14 33.72
N VAL A 536 -33.17 -10.70 32.98
CA VAL A 536 -33.23 -12.12 32.60
C VAL A 536 -33.21 -12.27 31.08
N LEU A 537 -32.63 -13.36 30.59
CA LEU A 537 -32.58 -13.75 29.19
C LEU A 537 -33.48 -14.98 29.01
N ASP A 538 -34.46 -14.89 28.13
CA ASP A 538 -35.36 -16.00 27.84
C ASP A 538 -34.77 -17.02 26.84
N ARG A 539 -35.42 -18.18 26.68
CA ARG A 539 -35.03 -19.21 25.68
C ARG A 539 -35.09 -18.70 24.23
N ALA A 540 -35.81 -17.61 23.93
CA ALA A 540 -35.88 -17.03 22.60
C ALA A 540 -34.66 -16.13 22.30
N GLY A 541 -33.94 -15.67 23.32
CA GLY A 541 -32.80 -14.76 23.22
C GLY A 541 -33.13 -13.30 23.49
N VAL A 542 -34.30 -13.02 24.08
CA VAL A 542 -34.76 -11.68 24.42
C VAL A 542 -34.39 -11.38 25.87
N LEU A 543 -33.79 -10.21 26.09
CA LEU A 543 -33.54 -9.66 27.42
C LEU A 543 -34.83 -9.02 27.94
N HIS A 544 -35.22 -9.38 29.15
CA HIS A 544 -36.36 -8.84 29.87
C HIS A 544 -35.87 -8.22 31.17
N GLU A 545 -36.22 -6.97 31.42
CA GLU A 545 -35.97 -6.32 32.69
C GLU A 545 -37.06 -6.72 33.70
N LEU A 546 -36.64 -7.07 34.91
CA LEU A 546 -37.50 -7.31 36.06
C LEU A 546 -37.35 -6.13 37.01
N GLU A 547 -38.47 -5.62 37.49
CA GLU A 547 -38.53 -4.69 38.61
C GLU A 547 -38.56 -5.49 39.93
N ARG A 548 -38.33 -4.82 41.07
CA ARG A 548 -38.44 -5.48 42.38
C ARG A 548 -39.91 -5.74 42.68
N GLU A 549 -40.26 -7.01 42.93
CA GLU A 549 -41.64 -7.46 43.10
C GLU A 549 -41.72 -8.48 44.26
N THR A 550 -42.81 -8.48 45.02
CA THR A 550 -43.07 -9.50 46.06
C THR A 550 -44.10 -10.50 45.54
N VAL A 551 -43.67 -11.75 45.38
CA VAL A 551 -44.46 -12.84 44.83
C VAL A 551 -45.19 -13.56 45.97
N VAL A 552 -46.49 -13.31 46.11
CA VAL A 552 -47.33 -13.86 47.17
C VAL A 552 -47.88 -15.23 46.75
N LEU A 553 -47.32 -16.32 47.28
CA LEU A 553 -47.64 -17.69 46.82
C LEU A 553 -49.11 -18.11 47.01
N SER A 554 -49.85 -17.47 47.92
CA SER A 554 -51.29 -17.73 48.12
C SER A 554 -52.19 -17.14 47.03
N GLU A 555 -51.67 -16.24 46.18
CA GLU A 555 -52.41 -15.57 45.11
C GLU A 555 -52.31 -16.28 43.76
N PHE A 556 -51.50 -17.35 43.66
CA PHE A 556 -51.32 -18.11 42.42
C PHE A 556 -52.61 -18.81 41.99
N ASP A 557 -52.99 -18.63 40.72
CA ASP A 557 -54.11 -19.34 40.12
C ASP A 557 -53.75 -20.79 39.73
N ASP A 558 -54.76 -21.58 39.34
CA ASP A 558 -54.55 -23.00 38.97
C ASP A 558 -53.71 -23.19 37.69
N GLY A 559 -53.49 -22.13 36.89
CA GLY A 559 -52.67 -22.10 35.67
C GLY A 559 -51.22 -21.70 35.90
N GLN A 560 -50.90 -21.05 37.03
CA GLN A 560 -49.53 -20.74 37.46
C GLN A 560 -48.83 -21.94 38.14
N LEU A 561 -49.53 -23.06 38.33
CA LEU A 561 -49.06 -24.28 39.01
C LEU A 561 -48.93 -25.42 38.00
N LEU A 562 -47.71 -25.74 37.58
CA LEU A 562 -47.46 -26.66 36.46
C LEU A 562 -47.16 -28.10 36.93
N PRO A 563 -47.60 -29.15 36.20
CA PRO A 563 -48.35 -29.11 34.94
C PRO A 563 -49.82 -28.69 35.12
N ASP A 564 -50.38 -28.95 36.30
CA ASP A 564 -51.71 -28.54 36.74
C ASP A 564 -51.75 -28.53 38.28
N ALA A 565 -52.62 -27.70 38.87
CA ALA A 565 -52.72 -27.54 40.32
C ALA A 565 -52.98 -28.85 41.11
N LYS A 566 -53.66 -29.83 40.53
CA LYS A 566 -53.98 -31.12 41.20
C LYS A 566 -52.75 -32.03 41.24
N THR A 567 -51.99 -32.09 40.14
CA THR A 567 -50.73 -32.85 40.08
C THR A 567 -49.63 -32.15 40.90
N PHE A 568 -49.56 -30.81 40.85
CA PHE A 568 -48.60 -30.00 41.61
C PHE A 568 -48.70 -30.24 43.13
N ALA A 569 -49.92 -30.28 43.68
CA ALA A 569 -50.16 -30.61 45.09
C ALA A 569 -49.69 -32.03 45.49
N GLY A 570 -49.43 -32.91 44.51
CA GLY A 570 -48.79 -34.21 44.70
C GLY A 570 -47.25 -34.14 44.78
N PHE A 571 -46.62 -33.22 44.05
CA PHE A 571 -45.16 -33.02 44.09
C PHE A 571 -44.71 -32.32 45.37
N ALA A 572 -45.43 -31.28 45.82
CA ALA A 572 -45.13 -30.58 47.08
C ALA A 572 -45.09 -31.51 48.30
N LYS A 573 -45.84 -32.63 48.28
CA LYS A 573 -45.85 -33.65 49.35
C LYS A 573 -44.70 -34.65 49.29
N ARG A 574 -43.92 -34.69 48.20
CA ARG A 574 -42.91 -35.72 47.93
C ARG A 574 -41.47 -35.24 48.11
N LYS A 575 -41.25 -34.04 48.65
CA LYS A 575 -39.93 -33.37 48.72
C LYS A 575 -39.23 -33.31 47.35
N VAL A 576 -39.99 -33.01 46.30
CA VAL A 576 -39.45 -32.74 44.97
C VAL A 576 -39.03 -31.27 44.91
N GLU A 577 -37.90 -30.97 44.26
CA GLU A 577 -37.47 -29.58 44.04
C GLU A 577 -38.51 -28.82 43.20
N ILE A 578 -39.06 -27.75 43.79
CA ILE A 578 -40.03 -26.86 43.16
C ILE A 578 -39.33 -25.55 42.80
N CYS A 579 -39.30 -25.22 41.52
CA CYS A 579 -38.69 -24.00 41.02
C CYS A 579 -39.72 -22.87 40.93
N LEU A 580 -39.39 -21.71 41.50
CA LEU A 580 -40.03 -20.44 41.14
C LEU A 580 -39.43 -19.98 39.82
N SER A 581 -40.28 -19.75 38.82
CA SER A 581 -39.87 -19.29 37.49
C SER A 581 -40.67 -18.06 37.06
N VAL A 582 -40.06 -17.15 36.33
CA VAL A 582 -40.77 -16.11 35.57
C VAL A 582 -40.98 -16.60 34.14
N GLY A 583 -42.21 -16.59 33.67
CA GLY A 583 -42.58 -16.96 32.31
C GLY A 583 -42.78 -15.72 31.42
N PHE A 584 -42.35 -15.84 30.17
CA PHE A 584 -42.57 -14.84 29.11
C PHE A 584 -43.35 -15.43 27.93
N ASN A 585 -44.28 -14.68 27.37
CA ASN A 585 -44.98 -15.00 26.12
C ASN A 585 -45.27 -13.70 25.34
N GLY A 586 -44.37 -13.36 24.43
CA GLY A 586 -44.33 -12.02 23.83
C GLY A 586 -44.05 -10.98 24.92
N THR A 587 -44.96 -9.99 25.06
CA THR A 587 -44.89 -8.95 26.09
C THR A 587 -45.55 -9.36 27.42
N LYS A 588 -46.14 -10.56 27.54
CA LYS A 588 -46.79 -11.01 28.78
C LYS A 588 -45.77 -11.66 29.73
N ARG A 589 -45.81 -11.25 31.00
CA ARG A 589 -45.01 -11.78 32.12
C ARG A 589 -45.93 -12.39 33.18
N ALA A 590 -45.55 -13.52 33.78
CA ALA A 590 -46.20 -14.09 34.96
C ALA A 590 -45.22 -14.98 35.76
N PHE A 591 -45.45 -15.20 37.05
CA PHE A 591 -44.68 -16.17 37.84
C PHE A 591 -45.36 -17.54 37.86
N PHE A 592 -44.55 -18.60 37.92
CA PHE A 592 -44.97 -20.00 37.89
C PHE A 592 -44.23 -20.81 38.95
N LEU A 593 -44.91 -21.80 39.52
CA LEU A 593 -44.30 -22.87 40.31
C LEU A 593 -44.38 -24.19 39.54
N SER A 594 -43.27 -24.91 39.49
CA SER A 594 -43.14 -26.14 38.71
C SER A 594 -42.02 -27.03 39.25
N PRO A 595 -42.14 -28.37 39.21
CA PRO A 595 -41.02 -29.24 39.55
C PRO A 595 -39.86 -29.05 38.56
N ALA A 596 -38.61 -29.21 39.02
CA ALA A 596 -37.42 -28.90 38.23
C ALA A 596 -37.40 -29.56 36.83
N ASN A 597 -37.78 -30.83 36.74
CA ASN A 597 -37.85 -31.61 35.50
C ASN A 597 -38.88 -31.12 34.46
N MET A 598 -39.67 -30.08 34.76
CA MET A 598 -40.55 -29.40 33.81
C MET A 598 -40.06 -28.01 33.39
N VAL A 599 -39.11 -27.43 34.13
CA VAL A 599 -38.44 -26.17 33.73
C VAL A 599 -37.32 -26.46 32.73
N TYR A 600 -36.72 -27.66 32.82
CA TYR A 600 -35.73 -28.18 31.89
C TYR A 600 -36.37 -29.07 30.83
N ASP A 601 -35.98 -28.88 29.58
CA ASP A 601 -36.35 -29.78 28.47
C ASP A 601 -35.35 -30.96 28.43
N PRO A 602 -35.72 -32.16 27.93
CA PRO A 602 -34.77 -33.26 27.73
C PRO A 602 -33.53 -32.91 26.87
N SER A 603 -33.58 -31.84 26.08
CA SER A 603 -32.45 -31.29 25.33
C SER A 603 -31.50 -30.37 26.14
N ASP A 604 -31.91 -29.91 27.33
CA ASP A 604 -31.11 -29.08 28.25
C ASP A 604 -30.04 -29.91 29.04
N LEU A 605 -29.41 -30.90 28.39
CA LEU A 605 -28.39 -31.79 28.96
C LEU A 605 -27.18 -31.03 29.54
N THR A 606 -26.72 -31.44 30.73
CA THR A 606 -25.52 -30.91 31.36
C THR A 606 -24.24 -31.33 30.64
N LEU A 607 -23.09 -30.74 31.01
CA LEU A 607 -21.79 -31.16 30.47
C LEU A 607 -21.46 -32.62 30.84
N SER A 608 -21.87 -33.09 32.02
CA SER A 608 -21.65 -34.47 32.47
C SER A 608 -22.37 -35.45 31.54
N ASP A 609 -23.68 -35.26 31.39
CA ASP A 609 -24.56 -36.13 30.57
C ASP A 609 -24.07 -36.21 29.12
N ARG A 610 -23.59 -35.08 28.57
CA ARG A 610 -23.06 -34.99 27.20
C ARG A 610 -21.73 -35.71 27.01
N VAL A 611 -20.88 -35.77 28.03
CA VAL A 611 -19.60 -36.49 27.97
C VAL A 611 -19.82 -37.99 28.18
N GLU A 612 -20.65 -38.37 29.15
CA GLU A 612 -20.96 -39.77 29.45
C GLU A 612 -21.63 -40.47 28.26
N ALA A 613 -22.71 -39.88 27.71
CA ALA A 613 -23.40 -40.39 26.52
C ALA A 613 -22.54 -40.43 25.24
N CYS A 614 -21.42 -39.70 25.22
CA CYS A 614 -20.51 -39.69 24.08
C CYS A 614 -19.40 -40.76 24.19
N LEU A 615 -18.96 -41.06 25.41
CA LEU A 615 -17.94 -42.08 25.69
C LEU A 615 -18.51 -43.50 25.69
N GLU A 616 -19.83 -43.66 25.87
CA GLU A 616 -20.51 -44.95 25.81
C GLU A 616 -20.22 -45.66 24.47
N GLY A 617 -19.59 -46.84 24.55
CA GLY A 617 -19.18 -47.62 23.38
C GLY A 617 -17.82 -47.28 22.75
N ARG A 618 -17.09 -46.26 23.23
CA ARG A 618 -15.77 -45.83 22.72
C ARG A 618 -14.57 -46.36 23.52
N GLY A 619 -14.56 -47.65 23.85
CA GLY A 619 -13.46 -48.31 24.58
C GLY A 619 -12.11 -48.33 23.83
N SER A 620 -11.02 -48.64 24.53
CA SER A 620 -9.64 -48.62 23.97
C SER A 620 -9.40 -49.77 22.99
N LEU A 621 -8.64 -49.57 21.89
CA LEU A 621 -8.30 -50.66 20.95
C LEU A 621 -7.56 -51.82 21.64
N THR A 622 -6.81 -51.53 22.70
CA THR A 622 -6.10 -52.53 23.55
C THR A 622 -7.02 -53.43 24.38
N GLU A 623 -8.33 -53.18 24.34
CA GLU A 623 -9.39 -54.01 24.93
C GLU A 623 -10.17 -54.76 23.85
N SER A 624 -9.60 -54.96 22.66
CA SER A 624 -10.16 -55.83 21.63
C SER A 624 -9.86 -57.31 21.88
N ASP A 625 -10.82 -58.18 21.58
CA ASP A 625 -10.65 -59.64 21.61
C ASP A 625 -9.44 -60.14 20.81
N LEU A 626 -8.94 -59.35 19.84
CA LEU A 626 -7.78 -59.67 19.03
C LEU A 626 -6.56 -59.96 19.91
N PHE A 627 -6.34 -59.16 20.96
CA PHE A 627 -5.21 -59.34 21.87
C PHE A 627 -5.32 -60.60 22.74
N GLU A 628 -6.54 -61.00 23.09
CA GLU A 628 -6.78 -62.30 23.74
C GLU A 628 -6.55 -63.47 22.76
N LYS A 629 -6.92 -63.31 21.48
CA LYS A 629 -6.75 -64.30 20.41
C LYS A 629 -5.31 -64.42 19.86
N ILE A 630 -4.39 -63.54 20.29
CA ILE A 630 -2.96 -63.60 20.00
C ILE A 630 -2.21 -64.45 21.05
N ALA A 631 -2.72 -64.53 22.29
CA ALA A 631 -2.12 -65.35 23.33
C ALA A 631 -2.02 -66.81 22.88
N GLY A 632 -0.83 -67.41 23.04
CA GLY A 632 -0.53 -68.77 22.58
C GLY A 632 -0.24 -68.95 21.08
N LYS A 633 -0.15 -67.87 20.27
CA LYS A 633 0.35 -67.94 18.88
C LYS A 633 1.76 -67.34 18.80
N GLU A 634 2.76 -68.20 18.63
CA GLU A 634 4.19 -67.85 18.71
C GLU A 634 4.60 -66.73 17.74
N GLU A 635 4.35 -66.85 16.43
CA GLU A 635 4.82 -65.85 15.45
C GLU A 635 4.15 -64.46 15.61
N PRO A 636 2.81 -64.32 15.74
CA PRO A 636 2.18 -63.01 15.95
C PRO A 636 2.51 -62.39 17.31
N LEU A 637 2.63 -63.20 18.36
CA LEU A 637 3.05 -62.74 19.69
C LEU A 637 4.48 -62.19 19.66
N THR A 638 5.39 -62.90 19.00
CA THR A 638 6.78 -62.48 18.79
C THR A 638 6.85 -61.18 17.98
N ALA A 639 6.14 -61.12 16.85
CA ALA A 639 6.10 -59.93 16.00
C ALA A 639 5.56 -58.69 16.75
N LEU A 640 4.46 -58.83 17.49
CA LEU A 640 3.89 -57.75 18.31
C LEU A 640 4.84 -57.32 19.43
N THR A 641 5.49 -58.27 20.10
CA THR A 641 6.45 -57.97 21.18
C THR A 641 7.67 -57.21 20.66
N MET A 642 8.23 -57.62 19.51
CA MET A 642 9.34 -56.90 18.86
C MET A 642 8.93 -55.48 18.42
N MET A 643 7.74 -55.31 17.83
CA MET A 643 7.23 -53.97 17.50
C MET A 643 7.04 -53.11 18.75
N HIS A 644 6.57 -53.69 19.85
CA HIS A 644 6.37 -52.97 21.10
C HIS A 644 7.69 -52.45 21.67
N VAL A 645 8.70 -53.32 21.79
CA VAL A 645 10.02 -52.94 22.30
C VAL A 645 10.71 -51.95 21.35
N CYS A 646 10.56 -52.11 20.03
CA CYS A 646 11.07 -51.13 19.06
C CYS A 646 10.38 -49.76 19.20
N LEU A 647 9.06 -49.71 19.36
CA LEU A 647 8.30 -48.46 19.55
C LEU A 647 8.80 -47.68 20.76
N ARG A 648 9.06 -48.41 21.85
CA ARG A 648 9.48 -47.85 23.14
C ARG A 648 10.94 -47.42 23.18
N ASN A 649 11.82 -48.08 22.43
CA ASN A 649 13.22 -47.68 22.27
C ASN A 649 13.37 -46.57 21.20
N ASP A 650 12.60 -45.49 21.30
CA ASP A 650 12.56 -44.37 20.34
C ASP A 650 12.45 -44.79 18.86
N ILE A 651 11.67 -45.84 18.57
CA ILE A 651 11.48 -46.41 17.21
C ILE A 651 12.79 -46.97 16.62
N ARG A 652 13.74 -47.36 17.48
CA ARG A 652 15.03 -47.98 17.09
C ARG A 652 15.01 -49.48 17.37
N PRO A 653 15.35 -50.34 16.40
CA PRO A 653 15.53 -51.75 16.65
C PRO A 653 16.79 -51.95 17.50
N MET A 654 16.73 -52.86 18.47
CA MET A 654 17.90 -53.20 19.28
C MET A 654 18.88 -54.08 18.48
N ASP A 655 20.13 -54.16 18.92
CA ASP A 655 21.14 -55.00 18.27
C ASP A 655 20.70 -56.48 18.23
N GLY A 656 20.70 -57.07 17.02
CA GLY A 656 20.20 -58.43 16.77
C GLY A 656 18.67 -58.55 16.63
N MET A 657 17.92 -57.46 16.75
CA MET A 657 16.47 -57.44 16.53
C MET A 657 16.13 -57.14 15.06
N GLU A 658 15.74 -58.16 14.30
CA GLU A 658 15.30 -58.00 12.91
C GLU A 658 14.15 -58.94 12.55
N PHE A 659 13.25 -58.49 11.67
CA PHE A 659 12.19 -59.36 11.14
C PHE A 659 12.70 -60.26 10.01
N ASP A 660 12.49 -61.56 10.17
CA ASP A 660 12.49 -62.50 9.06
C ASP A 660 11.18 -62.43 8.24
N LYS A 661 11.09 -63.21 7.17
CA LYS A 661 9.90 -63.23 6.30
C LYS A 661 8.63 -63.73 6.98
N ARG A 662 8.73 -64.57 8.03
CA ARG A 662 7.57 -65.12 8.74
C ARG A 662 7.02 -64.07 9.71
N LEU A 663 7.90 -63.50 10.54
CA LEU A 663 7.56 -62.43 11.48
C LEU A 663 7.04 -61.17 10.76
N GLN A 664 7.60 -60.82 9.60
CA GLN A 664 7.08 -59.73 8.77
C GLN A 664 5.63 -60.00 8.30
N GLY A 665 5.32 -61.22 7.86
CA GLY A 665 3.96 -61.61 7.46
C GLY A 665 2.97 -61.69 8.63
N ALA A 666 3.44 -62.15 9.79
CA ALA A 666 2.66 -62.15 11.03
C ALA A 666 2.35 -60.71 11.49
N ALA A 667 3.34 -59.80 11.48
CA ALA A 667 3.15 -58.38 11.78
C ALA A 667 2.15 -57.72 10.82
N GLU A 668 2.26 -57.97 9.52
CA GLU A 668 1.35 -57.41 8.50
C GLU A 668 -0.10 -57.86 8.69
N THR A 669 -0.30 -59.15 8.97
CA THR A 669 -1.62 -59.71 9.29
C THR A 669 -2.21 -59.08 10.55
N LEU A 670 -1.38 -58.85 11.57
CA LEU A 670 -1.79 -58.27 12.85
C LEU A 670 -2.16 -56.78 12.72
N LEU A 671 -1.36 -55.98 12.00
CA LEU A 671 -1.70 -54.58 11.71
C LEU A 671 -3.03 -54.47 10.93
N LYS A 672 -3.23 -55.32 9.93
CA LYS A 672 -4.48 -55.34 9.16
C LYS A 672 -5.70 -55.65 10.04
N GLN A 673 -5.58 -56.64 10.94
CA GLN A 673 -6.66 -56.98 11.87
C GLN A 673 -6.97 -55.84 12.87
N LEU A 674 -5.94 -55.11 13.32
CA LEU A 674 -6.12 -53.92 14.16
C LEU A 674 -6.85 -52.78 13.41
N VAL A 675 -6.53 -52.56 12.12
CA VAL A 675 -7.23 -51.57 11.29
C VAL A 675 -8.68 -51.98 11.03
N GLU A 676 -8.96 -53.27 10.81
CA GLU A 676 -10.33 -53.79 10.67
C GLU A 676 -11.15 -53.61 11.96
N ASP A 677 -10.57 -53.87 13.14
CA ASP A 677 -11.24 -53.68 14.43
C ASP A 677 -11.41 -52.20 14.81
N TYR A 678 -10.50 -51.32 14.41
CA TYR A 678 -10.67 -49.87 14.49
C TYR A 678 -11.86 -49.41 13.63
N GLY A 679 -11.93 -49.86 12.37
CA GLY A 679 -13.05 -49.55 11.46
C GLY A 679 -14.41 -49.98 12.00
N LYS A 680 -14.52 -51.19 12.56
CA LYS A 680 -15.76 -51.68 13.20
C LYS A 680 -16.20 -50.79 14.36
N ARG A 681 -15.27 -50.23 15.14
CA ARG A 681 -15.57 -49.33 16.26
C ARG A 681 -16.10 -47.98 15.75
N LEU A 682 -15.45 -47.39 14.74
CA LEU A 682 -15.94 -46.16 14.09
C LEU A 682 -17.38 -46.35 13.60
N GLN A 683 -17.63 -47.42 12.84
CA GLN A 683 -18.96 -47.76 12.31
C GLN A 683 -20.00 -48.01 13.42
N LYS A 684 -19.66 -48.73 14.50
CA LYS A 684 -20.56 -48.95 15.65
C LYS A 684 -20.99 -47.65 16.33
N THR A 685 -20.15 -46.61 16.31
CA THR A 685 -20.48 -45.28 16.86
C THR A 685 -21.14 -44.33 15.87
N GLY A 686 -21.40 -44.77 14.63
CA GLY A 686 -22.02 -43.94 13.60
C GLY A 686 -21.11 -42.81 13.08
N ASP A 687 -19.79 -42.97 13.13
CA ASP A 687 -18.85 -41.98 12.58
C ASP A 687 -19.02 -41.88 11.05
N PRO A 688 -19.46 -40.73 10.49
CA PRO A 688 -19.73 -40.59 9.06
C PRO A 688 -18.46 -40.61 8.20
N LEU A 689 -17.27 -40.54 8.82
CA LEU A 689 -15.97 -40.62 8.16
C LEU A 689 -15.26 -41.95 8.41
N ALA A 690 -15.96 -42.97 8.97
CA ALA A 690 -15.37 -44.27 9.32
C ALA A 690 -14.50 -44.86 8.20
N ASP A 691 -15.05 -45.01 7.00
CA ASP A 691 -14.36 -45.62 5.87
C ASP A 691 -13.19 -44.75 5.37
N ARG A 692 -13.31 -43.41 5.49
CA ARG A 692 -12.22 -42.47 5.14
C ARG A 692 -11.06 -42.54 6.13
N LYS A 693 -11.35 -42.58 7.44
CA LYS A 693 -10.33 -42.74 8.50
C LYS A 693 -9.61 -44.08 8.38
N VAL A 694 -10.32 -45.15 8.00
CA VAL A 694 -9.72 -46.46 7.69
C VAL A 694 -8.86 -46.40 6.42
N ALA A 695 -9.31 -45.73 5.35
CA ALA A 695 -8.51 -45.55 4.13
C ALA A 695 -7.22 -44.77 4.41
N GLU A 696 -7.31 -43.61 5.07
CA GLU A 696 -6.16 -42.78 5.49
C GLU A 696 -5.14 -43.58 6.30
N LEU A 697 -5.60 -44.39 7.26
CA LEU A 697 -4.72 -45.22 8.09
C LEU A 697 -4.01 -46.32 7.27
N ASN A 698 -4.68 -46.92 6.28
CA ASN A 698 -4.04 -47.85 5.35
C ASN A 698 -3.02 -47.14 4.43
N GLU A 699 -3.33 -45.93 3.96
CA GLU A 699 -2.42 -45.11 3.16
C GLU A 699 -1.16 -44.72 3.95
N ILE A 700 -1.30 -44.32 5.23
CA ILE A 700 -0.18 -44.04 6.14
C ILE A 700 0.70 -45.28 6.30
N ILE A 701 0.12 -46.46 6.57
CA ILE A 701 0.89 -47.71 6.73
C ILE A 701 1.64 -48.06 5.42
N ALA A 702 0.99 -47.93 4.26
CA ALA A 702 1.62 -48.18 2.97
C ALA A 702 2.73 -47.16 2.62
N ALA A 703 2.54 -45.89 2.99
CA ALA A 703 3.52 -44.82 2.82
C ALA A 703 4.75 -45.04 3.72
N LEU A 704 4.56 -45.50 4.95
CA LEU A 704 5.66 -45.87 5.85
C LEU A 704 6.46 -47.05 5.29
N GLU A 705 5.80 -48.10 4.78
CA GLU A 705 6.46 -49.30 4.24
C GLU A 705 7.18 -49.10 2.90
N SER A 706 6.84 -48.05 2.16
CA SER A 706 7.52 -47.64 0.93
C SER A 706 8.61 -46.62 1.24
N GLY A 707 8.26 -45.50 1.87
CA GLY A 707 9.17 -44.38 2.15
C GLY A 707 10.39 -44.75 2.99
N LEU A 708 10.29 -45.68 3.94
CA LEU A 708 11.45 -46.13 4.72
C LEU A 708 12.54 -46.81 3.87
N LYS A 709 12.18 -47.45 2.75
CA LYS A 709 13.17 -48.08 1.85
C LYS A 709 14.01 -47.05 1.09
N ASP A 710 13.43 -45.89 0.79
CA ASP A 710 14.07 -44.82 0.03
C ASP A 710 14.66 -43.71 0.93
N SER A 711 14.39 -43.77 2.24
CA SER A 711 14.77 -42.75 3.25
C SER A 711 16.27 -42.58 3.52
N GLY A 712 17.13 -43.47 3.01
CA GLY A 712 18.56 -43.47 3.30
C GLY A 712 18.96 -43.91 4.73
N LEU A 713 17.99 -44.37 5.54
CA LEU A 713 18.25 -44.92 6.88
C LEU A 713 19.11 -46.20 6.79
N LYS A 714 20.09 -46.32 7.69
CA LYS A 714 21.03 -47.45 7.73
C LYS A 714 20.52 -48.55 8.67
N GLY A 715 20.35 -49.75 8.15
CA GLY A 715 19.96 -50.96 8.91
C GLY A 715 19.89 -52.18 7.99
N THR A 716 19.68 -53.37 8.55
CA THR A 716 19.36 -54.56 7.74
C THR A 716 17.94 -54.43 7.16
N GLY A 717 17.63 -55.22 6.12
CA GLY A 717 16.27 -55.25 5.56
C GLY A 717 15.21 -55.68 6.59
N GLY A 718 15.56 -56.58 7.52
CA GLY A 718 14.68 -57.00 8.61
C GLY A 718 14.53 -55.96 9.72
N GLN A 719 15.59 -55.18 10.01
CA GLN A 719 15.51 -54.03 10.91
C GLN A 719 14.60 -52.93 10.36
N LEU A 720 14.76 -52.57 9.08
CA LEU A 720 13.91 -51.57 8.42
C LEU A 720 12.45 -52.04 8.32
N ALA A 721 12.21 -53.34 8.08
CA ALA A 721 10.87 -53.92 8.11
C ALA A 721 10.23 -53.84 9.51
N LEU A 722 10.99 -54.12 10.57
CA LEU A 722 10.53 -53.95 11.95
C LEU A 722 10.17 -52.49 12.26
N VAL A 723 11.03 -51.52 11.91
CA VAL A 723 10.74 -50.09 12.11
C VAL A 723 9.46 -49.67 11.37
N ALA A 724 9.29 -50.07 10.11
CA ALA A 724 8.10 -49.73 9.33
C ALA A 724 6.81 -50.28 9.94
N LYS A 725 6.78 -51.56 10.32
CA LYS A 725 5.59 -52.17 10.97
C LYS A 725 5.33 -51.57 12.35
N THR A 726 6.40 -51.21 13.09
CA THR A 726 6.32 -50.50 14.38
C THR A 726 5.68 -49.12 14.26
N LEU A 727 6.07 -48.33 13.25
CA LEU A 727 5.44 -47.04 12.95
C LEU A 727 3.98 -47.21 12.51
N GLY A 728 3.67 -48.28 11.76
CA GLY A 728 2.28 -48.66 11.46
C GLY A 728 1.46 -48.92 12.72
N LEU A 729 1.99 -49.68 13.69
CA LEU A 729 1.34 -49.91 14.99
C LEU A 729 1.12 -48.59 15.75
N ALA A 730 2.12 -47.71 15.78
CA ALA A 730 2.04 -46.40 16.42
C ALA A 730 0.95 -45.51 15.79
N ALA A 731 0.85 -45.48 14.46
CA ALA A 731 -0.18 -44.74 13.74
C ALA A 731 -1.59 -45.23 14.09
N ILE A 732 -1.81 -46.55 14.15
CA ILE A 732 -3.09 -47.13 14.57
C ILE A 732 -3.43 -46.71 16.01
N MET A 733 -2.46 -46.76 16.93
CA MET A 733 -2.69 -46.37 18.34
C MET A 733 -2.99 -44.86 18.47
N LYS A 734 -2.30 -43.99 17.74
CA LYS A 734 -2.58 -42.55 17.71
C LYS A 734 -3.98 -42.26 17.16
N LYS A 735 -4.41 -42.94 16.08
CA LYS A 735 -5.77 -42.80 15.52
C LYS A 735 -6.89 -43.31 16.45
N ASP A 736 -6.64 -44.32 17.28
CA ASP A 736 -7.59 -44.75 18.34
C ASP A 736 -7.70 -43.72 19.48
N GLU A 737 -6.58 -43.15 19.91
CA GLU A 737 -6.59 -42.07 20.91
C GLU A 737 -7.24 -40.79 20.36
N GLU A 738 -6.97 -40.42 19.11
CA GLU A 738 -7.65 -39.33 18.41
C GLU A 738 -9.18 -39.54 18.37
N PHE A 739 -9.66 -40.73 18.02
CA PHE A 739 -11.10 -41.05 17.98
C PHE A 739 -11.80 -40.91 19.34
N ARG A 740 -11.10 -41.27 20.44
CA ARG A 740 -11.59 -41.08 21.81
C ARG A 740 -11.56 -39.61 22.24
N LEU A 741 -10.52 -38.85 21.86
CA LEU A 741 -10.42 -37.41 22.12
C LEU A 741 -11.44 -36.59 21.30
N GLU A 742 -11.75 -37.00 20.07
CA GLU A 742 -12.70 -36.31 19.19
C GLU A 742 -14.09 -36.22 19.80
N CYS A 743 -14.55 -37.25 20.51
CA CYS A 743 -15.77 -37.22 21.32
C CYS A 743 -15.77 -36.06 22.34
N LEU A 744 -14.69 -35.95 23.12
CA LEU A 744 -14.51 -34.90 24.12
C LEU A 744 -14.54 -33.51 23.45
N CYS A 745 -13.71 -33.32 22.42
CA CYS A 745 -13.58 -32.06 21.68
C CYS A 745 -14.84 -31.70 20.86
N THR A 746 -15.71 -32.66 20.54
CA THR A 746 -16.97 -32.40 19.82
C THR A 746 -18.12 -31.96 20.71
N ARG A 747 -18.19 -32.43 21.97
CA ARG A 747 -19.32 -32.19 22.88
C ARG A 747 -19.08 -31.16 24.00
N VAL A 748 -17.88 -30.59 24.09
CA VAL A 748 -17.50 -29.52 25.06
C VAL A 748 -18.36 -28.25 24.99
N VAL A 749 -18.88 -27.90 23.81
CA VAL A 749 -19.82 -26.78 23.65
C VAL A 749 -21.23 -27.36 23.56
N PRO A 750 -22.16 -27.03 24.47
CA PRO A 750 -23.54 -27.47 24.35
C PRO A 750 -24.21 -26.79 23.15
N ASP A 751 -25.07 -27.53 22.46
CA ASP A 751 -25.91 -27.02 21.37
C ASP A 751 -26.87 -25.94 21.91
N CYS A 752 -27.22 -24.95 21.09
CA CYS A 752 -28.22 -23.95 21.49
C CYS A 752 -29.59 -24.64 21.66
N PRO A 753 -30.32 -24.40 22.76
CA PRO A 753 -31.64 -24.99 22.95
C PRO A 753 -32.60 -24.52 21.85
N PRO A 754 -33.48 -25.38 21.33
CA PRO A 754 -34.42 -25.03 20.28
C PRO A 754 -35.37 -23.91 20.74
N ALA A 755 -35.82 -23.07 19.80
CA ALA A 755 -36.89 -22.13 20.08
C ALA A 755 -38.20 -22.89 20.34
N ILE A 756 -38.94 -22.50 21.38
CA ILE A 756 -40.19 -23.15 21.79
C ILE A 756 -41.34 -22.15 21.60
N GLU A 757 -42.43 -22.59 20.98
CA GLU A 757 -43.66 -21.81 20.89
C GLU A 757 -44.45 -21.89 22.21
N GLY A 758 -44.63 -20.75 22.89
CA GLY A 758 -45.46 -20.65 24.10
C GLY A 758 -44.79 -19.90 25.25
N TRP A 759 -45.19 -20.21 26.49
CA TRP A 759 -44.58 -19.65 27.68
C TRP A 759 -43.14 -20.16 27.86
N THR A 760 -42.20 -19.23 27.87
CA THR A 760 -40.79 -19.49 28.12
C THR A 760 -40.48 -19.23 29.59
N LEU A 761 -40.30 -20.29 30.37
CA LEU A 761 -40.02 -20.22 31.80
C LEU A 761 -38.53 -20.02 32.07
N VAL A 762 -38.20 -19.06 32.94
CA VAL A 762 -36.86 -18.76 33.42
C VAL A 762 -36.81 -19.00 34.95
N PRO A 763 -36.11 -20.03 35.46
CA PRO A 763 -36.06 -20.31 36.89
C PRO A 763 -35.22 -19.27 37.63
N LEU A 764 -35.79 -18.74 38.71
CA LEU A 764 -35.19 -17.72 39.57
C LEU A 764 -34.62 -18.30 40.88
N GLY A 765 -35.12 -19.45 41.32
CA GLY A 765 -34.64 -20.20 42.48
C GLY A 765 -35.55 -21.40 42.81
N CYS A 766 -35.16 -22.21 43.81
CA CYS A 766 -35.98 -23.29 44.36
C CYS A 766 -36.70 -22.81 45.63
N VAL A 767 -37.92 -23.29 45.86
CA VAL A 767 -38.77 -22.97 47.01
C VAL A 767 -39.16 -24.26 47.72
N GLU A 768 -38.86 -24.38 49.01
CA GLU A 768 -39.39 -25.49 49.81
C GLU A 768 -40.80 -25.14 50.31
N LEU A 769 -41.79 -25.93 49.87
CA LEU A 769 -43.20 -25.74 50.19
C LEU A 769 -43.64 -26.67 51.32
N SER A 770 -43.80 -26.14 52.53
CA SER A 770 -44.40 -26.88 53.63
C SER A 770 -45.95 -26.80 53.56
N ASN A 771 -46.62 -27.96 53.63
CA ASN A 771 -48.07 -28.07 53.80
C ASN A 771 -48.96 -27.30 52.79
N TYR A 772 -48.60 -27.27 51.50
CA TYR A 772 -49.40 -26.61 50.44
C TYR A 772 -50.91 -26.98 50.48
N LYS A 773 -51.76 -25.97 50.63
CA LYS A 773 -53.22 -26.00 50.41
C LYS A 773 -53.64 -24.74 49.65
N LYS A 774 -54.69 -24.84 48.83
CA LYS A 774 -55.24 -23.69 48.08
C LYS A 774 -55.66 -22.58 49.05
N GLY A 775 -55.09 -21.38 48.90
CA GLY A 775 -55.29 -20.24 49.81
C GLY A 775 -54.45 -20.22 51.09
N SER A 776 -53.59 -21.22 51.34
CA SER A 776 -52.63 -21.19 52.45
C SER A 776 -51.35 -21.94 52.09
N VAL A 777 -50.31 -21.19 51.72
CA VAL A 777 -48.98 -21.71 51.40
C VAL A 777 -48.02 -21.28 52.51
N ALA A 778 -47.35 -22.24 53.16
CA ALA A 778 -46.30 -21.97 54.12
C ALA A 778 -44.95 -22.36 53.48
N GLU A 779 -44.35 -21.40 52.80
CA GLU A 779 -42.95 -21.45 52.38
C GLU A 779 -42.02 -21.60 53.60
N SER A 780 -41.02 -22.48 53.50
CA SER A 780 -40.08 -22.75 54.60
C SER A 780 -38.65 -22.28 54.30
N ASP A 781 -38.23 -22.28 53.03
CA ASP A 781 -36.94 -21.76 52.59
C ASP A 781 -36.93 -21.45 51.09
N VAL A 782 -36.04 -20.56 50.64
CA VAL A 782 -35.84 -20.17 49.23
C VAL A 782 -34.35 -20.27 48.88
N CYS A 783 -33.97 -21.34 48.19
CA CYS A 783 -32.61 -21.51 47.69
C CYS A 783 -32.43 -20.81 46.34
N MET A 784 -31.75 -19.66 46.33
CA MET A 784 -31.50 -18.86 45.12
C MET A 784 -30.71 -19.61 44.03
N MET A 785 -29.77 -20.48 44.40
CA MET A 785 -28.90 -21.19 43.44
C MET A 785 -29.52 -22.48 42.89
N CYS A 786 -30.29 -23.17 43.72
CA CYS A 786 -31.05 -24.35 43.33
C CYS A 786 -32.06 -23.97 42.24
N CYS A 787 -32.41 -24.90 41.36
CA CYS A 787 -33.23 -24.65 40.16
C CYS A 787 -32.68 -23.64 39.11
N ARG A 788 -31.70 -22.77 39.37
CA ARG A 788 -31.15 -21.87 38.34
C ARG A 788 -30.34 -22.66 37.31
N LYS A 789 -30.74 -22.63 36.03
CA LYS A 789 -29.99 -23.28 34.94
C LYS A 789 -28.52 -22.84 34.91
N GLN A 790 -28.27 -21.57 35.21
CA GLN A 790 -26.95 -20.96 35.20
C GLN A 790 -26.03 -21.41 36.34
N ALA A 791 -26.50 -22.16 37.33
CA ALA A 791 -25.61 -22.87 38.24
C ALA A 791 -24.88 -24.04 37.53
N ASN A 792 -25.48 -24.58 36.45
CA ASN A 792 -25.18 -25.92 35.91
C ASN A 792 -24.63 -25.92 34.46
N THR A 793 -24.32 -24.77 33.86
CA THR A 793 -23.70 -24.71 32.51
C THR A 793 -22.29 -24.10 32.51
N PRO A 794 -21.40 -24.49 31.59
CA PRO A 794 -20.09 -23.84 31.45
C PRO A 794 -20.19 -22.36 31.06
N ARG A 795 -21.19 -21.99 30.24
CA ARG A 795 -21.36 -20.63 29.72
C ARG A 795 -21.62 -19.62 30.84
N SER A 796 -22.44 -19.99 31.82
CA SER A 796 -22.75 -19.15 32.98
C SER A 796 -21.64 -19.12 34.03
N GLN A 797 -20.85 -20.19 34.20
CA GLN A 797 -19.66 -20.11 35.06
C GLN A 797 -18.62 -19.11 34.54
N ARG A 798 -18.56 -18.83 33.24
CA ARG A 798 -17.73 -17.74 32.68
C ARG A 798 -18.14 -16.36 33.23
N TYR A 799 -19.44 -16.14 33.41
CA TYR A 799 -19.99 -14.88 33.87
C TYR A 799 -19.77 -14.69 35.38
N TYR A 800 -20.00 -15.73 36.19
CA TYR A 800 -19.85 -15.66 37.64
C TYR A 800 -18.42 -15.83 38.16
N ASN A 801 -17.60 -16.71 37.55
CA ASN A 801 -16.26 -17.05 38.03
C ASN A 801 -15.13 -16.46 37.14
N GLY A 802 -15.48 -15.64 36.14
CA GLY A 802 -14.52 -15.00 35.24
C GLY A 802 -13.65 -15.97 34.43
N ASP A 803 -12.34 -15.74 34.45
CA ASP A 803 -11.34 -16.40 33.56
C ASP A 803 -11.03 -17.88 33.93
N LEU A 804 -11.80 -18.48 34.85
CA LEU A 804 -11.75 -19.92 35.12
C LEU A 804 -12.02 -20.74 33.84
N ILE A 805 -12.87 -20.20 32.96
CA ILE A 805 -13.11 -20.74 31.61
C ILE A 805 -11.86 -20.64 30.72
N GLY A 806 -11.01 -19.63 30.86
CA GLY A 806 -9.71 -19.58 30.20
C GLY A 806 -8.79 -20.72 30.63
N THR A 807 -8.78 -21.06 31.93
CA THR A 807 -8.03 -22.20 32.48
C THR A 807 -8.61 -23.56 32.04
N ILE A 808 -9.93 -23.71 32.01
CA ILE A 808 -10.59 -24.93 31.53
C ILE A 808 -10.39 -25.10 30.02
N LEU A 809 -10.62 -24.05 29.23
CA LEU A 809 -10.47 -24.07 27.78
C LEU A 809 -9.00 -24.15 27.33
N SER A 810 -8.03 -23.66 28.10
CA SER A 810 -6.61 -23.89 27.79
C SER A 810 -6.20 -25.34 28.06
N GLY A 811 -6.77 -25.98 29.09
CA GLY A 811 -6.68 -27.43 29.29
C GLY A 811 -7.27 -28.23 28.13
N PHE A 812 -8.46 -27.84 27.63
CA PHE A 812 -9.04 -28.44 26.42
C PHE A 812 -8.25 -28.09 25.16
N LYS A 813 -7.67 -26.88 25.05
CA LYS A 813 -6.82 -26.47 23.92
C LYS A 813 -5.66 -27.45 23.80
N ALA A 814 -4.88 -27.63 24.87
CA ALA A 814 -3.76 -28.58 24.91
C ALA A 814 -4.17 -30.03 24.56
N LEU A 815 -5.40 -30.46 24.88
CA LEU A 815 -5.92 -31.80 24.54
C LEU A 815 -6.53 -31.91 23.13
N CYS A 816 -6.96 -30.81 22.52
CA CYS A 816 -7.73 -30.79 21.27
C CYS A 816 -7.00 -30.14 20.09
N THR A 817 -5.79 -29.57 20.27
CA THR A 817 -5.07 -28.84 19.21
C THR A 817 -3.84 -29.53 18.61
N GLU A 818 -3.62 -30.83 18.83
CA GLU A 818 -2.56 -31.52 18.07
C GLU A 818 -2.97 -31.77 16.60
N GLU A 819 -2.07 -31.31 15.72
CA GLU A 819 -1.90 -31.53 14.28
C GLU A 819 -3.12 -31.42 13.35
N GLU A 820 -3.11 -30.30 12.59
CA GLU A 820 -3.65 -30.02 11.24
C GLU A 820 -5.06 -30.51 10.86
N LEU A 821 -5.40 -31.78 11.02
CA LEU A 821 -6.75 -32.33 10.75
C LEU A 821 -7.83 -31.80 11.71
N ARG A 822 -7.44 -31.24 12.86
CA ARG A 822 -8.37 -30.60 13.81
C ARG A 822 -8.55 -29.11 13.62
N VAL A 823 -7.90 -28.48 12.63
CA VAL A 823 -8.10 -27.05 12.36
C VAL A 823 -9.57 -26.78 12.06
N ASP A 824 -10.20 -27.48 11.10
CA ASP A 824 -11.59 -27.20 10.71
C ASP A 824 -12.62 -27.54 11.80
N ASN A 825 -12.34 -28.55 12.63
CA ASN A 825 -13.27 -29.08 13.63
C ASN A 825 -12.99 -28.66 15.08
N GLY A 826 -11.95 -27.89 15.37
CA GLY A 826 -11.65 -27.41 16.72
C GLY A 826 -12.79 -26.52 17.28
N PRO A 827 -13.00 -26.44 18.61
CA PRO A 827 -14.09 -25.65 19.19
C PRO A 827 -14.14 -24.20 18.70
N SER A 828 -12.97 -23.58 18.50
CA SER A 828 -12.83 -22.23 17.94
C SER A 828 -13.27 -22.12 16.48
N ASN A 829 -12.95 -23.11 15.64
CA ASN A 829 -13.31 -23.09 14.22
C ASN A 829 -14.75 -23.57 13.97
N ARG A 830 -15.30 -24.48 14.78
CA ARG A 830 -16.75 -24.71 14.79
C ARG A 830 -17.53 -23.50 15.30
N LEU A 831 -17.02 -22.77 16.29
CA LEU A 831 -17.60 -21.48 16.68
C LEU A 831 -17.53 -20.47 15.52
N ARG A 832 -16.39 -20.34 14.82
CA ARG A 832 -16.26 -19.46 13.64
C ARG A 832 -17.13 -19.89 12.46
N ALA A 833 -17.24 -21.18 12.15
CA ALA A 833 -18.06 -21.69 11.05
C ALA A 833 -19.56 -21.55 11.35
N TRP A 834 -19.95 -21.75 12.63
CA TRP A 834 -21.30 -21.48 13.11
C TRP A 834 -21.63 -19.99 13.10
N LEU A 835 -20.68 -19.12 13.48
CA LEU A 835 -20.80 -17.67 13.33
C LEU A 835 -20.88 -17.26 11.85
N ALA A 836 -20.06 -17.81 10.97
CA ALA A 836 -20.09 -17.52 9.54
C ALA A 836 -21.40 -17.97 8.87
N ALA A 837 -21.96 -19.11 9.29
CA ALA A 837 -23.29 -19.55 8.87
C ALA A 837 -24.43 -18.65 9.39
N ALA A 838 -24.17 -17.81 10.40
CA ALA A 838 -25.07 -16.77 10.89
C ALA A 838 -24.85 -15.39 10.22
N GLY A 839 -24.04 -15.34 9.16
CA GLY A 839 -23.63 -14.13 8.45
C GLY A 839 -22.30 -13.54 8.96
N PRO A 840 -21.67 -12.64 8.18
CA PRO A 840 -20.39 -12.05 8.55
C PRO A 840 -20.53 -11.21 9.83
N ALA A 841 -19.92 -11.69 10.91
CA ALA A 841 -19.88 -11.00 12.19
C ALA A 841 -18.69 -10.02 12.23
N PRO A 842 -18.88 -8.72 12.55
CA PRO A 842 -17.84 -7.69 12.41
C PRO A 842 -16.87 -7.69 13.62
N TRP A 843 -16.09 -8.76 13.79
CA TRP A 843 -15.15 -8.86 14.93
C TRP A 843 -13.82 -9.52 14.55
N ASP A 844 -12.81 -8.70 14.30
CA ASP A 844 -11.46 -8.96 14.83
C ASP A 844 -11.28 -7.99 16.01
N PRO A 845 -11.16 -8.44 17.26
CA PRO A 845 -11.41 -7.59 18.42
C PRO A 845 -10.26 -6.59 18.68
N PRO A 846 -10.51 -5.27 18.59
CA PRO A 846 -9.64 -4.30 19.25
C PRO A 846 -9.86 -4.44 20.76
N ASN A 847 -8.79 -4.46 21.56
CA ASN A 847 -8.81 -4.80 23.00
C ASN A 847 -9.59 -3.81 23.93
N LYS A 848 -10.53 -2.99 23.43
CA LYS A 848 -11.19 -1.89 24.18
C LYS A 848 -12.65 -1.58 23.76
N THR A 849 -13.48 -2.56 23.38
CA THR A 849 -14.92 -2.30 23.14
C THR A 849 -15.74 -2.33 24.45
N PRO A 850 -16.63 -1.34 24.74
CA PRO A 850 -17.37 -1.27 26.00
C PRO A 850 -18.38 -2.39 26.27
N LEU A 851 -18.72 -3.19 25.25
CA LEU A 851 -19.70 -4.28 25.34
C LEU A 851 -19.10 -5.59 25.88
N TRP A 852 -17.78 -5.65 26.09
CA TRP A 852 -17.18 -6.68 26.94
C TRP A 852 -17.19 -6.18 28.39
N PRO A 853 -17.79 -6.89 29.36
CA PRO A 853 -17.65 -6.53 30.75
C PRO A 853 -16.17 -6.55 31.11
N ALA A 854 -15.69 -5.47 31.74
CA ALA A 854 -14.34 -5.43 32.27
C ALA A 854 -14.11 -6.64 33.19
N LYS A 855 -12.87 -7.16 33.23
CA LYS A 855 -12.51 -8.20 34.21
C LYS A 855 -13.03 -7.74 35.58
N PRO A 856 -13.87 -8.53 36.28
CA PRO A 856 -14.32 -8.14 37.61
C PRO A 856 -13.08 -8.05 38.49
N THR A 857 -12.67 -6.82 38.80
CA THR A 857 -11.64 -6.54 39.79
C THR A 857 -12.25 -6.80 41.16
N TYR A 858 -12.30 -8.09 41.53
CA TYR A 858 -12.19 -8.47 42.92
C TYR A 858 -10.90 -7.82 43.43
N GLY A 859 -11.03 -6.77 44.24
CA GLY A 859 -9.87 -6.00 44.69
C GLY A 859 -8.88 -6.88 45.44
N ASP A 860 -7.61 -6.44 45.53
CA ASP A 860 -6.46 -7.23 46.01
C ASP A 860 -6.53 -7.75 47.47
N GLY A 861 -7.67 -7.57 48.15
CA GLY A 861 -8.02 -8.31 49.35
C GLY A 861 -8.35 -9.76 49.01
N GLY A 862 -7.40 -10.67 49.21
CA GLY A 862 -7.57 -12.11 49.00
C GLY A 862 -8.65 -12.72 49.90
N VAL A 863 -9.90 -12.71 49.44
CA VAL A 863 -11.01 -13.46 50.06
C VAL A 863 -10.80 -14.95 49.79
N GLN A 864 -10.22 -15.66 50.75
CA GLN A 864 -10.33 -17.12 50.78
C GLN A 864 -11.80 -17.48 51.02
N LEU A 865 -12.47 -17.95 49.95
CA LEU A 865 -13.83 -18.51 50.01
C LEU A 865 -13.83 -19.90 50.68
N ALA A 866 -13.47 -19.93 51.96
CA ALA A 866 -13.51 -21.10 52.83
C ALA A 866 -14.81 -21.10 53.66
N GLY A 867 -15.95 -21.28 52.98
CA GLY A 867 -17.27 -21.42 53.60
C GLY A 867 -17.76 -22.87 53.60
N PRO A 868 -18.43 -23.35 54.67
CA PRO A 868 -18.84 -24.76 54.82
C PRO A 868 -20.03 -25.20 53.93
N PHE A 869 -20.42 -24.38 52.94
CA PHE A 869 -21.61 -24.59 52.10
C PHE A 869 -21.29 -25.05 50.66
N TYR A 870 -20.04 -25.42 50.36
CA TYR A 870 -19.71 -26.21 49.17
C TYR A 870 -20.14 -27.67 49.35
N GLY A 871 -21.46 -27.90 49.35
CA GLY A 871 -22.02 -29.23 49.16
C GLY A 871 -21.83 -29.66 47.70
N HIS A 872 -20.95 -30.64 47.48
CA HIS A 872 -20.93 -31.53 46.32
C HIS A 872 -21.26 -30.91 44.94
N SER A 873 -20.42 -29.98 44.47
CA SER A 873 -20.44 -29.54 43.06
C SER A 873 -19.73 -30.55 42.15
N ASP A 874 -20.14 -31.83 42.22
CA ASP A 874 -19.37 -32.98 41.73
C ASP A 874 -19.53 -33.21 40.21
N GLY A 875 -20.50 -32.57 39.55
CA GLY A 875 -20.87 -32.90 38.17
C GLY A 875 -19.84 -32.55 37.07
N GLY A 876 -19.05 -31.48 37.21
CA GLY A 876 -18.16 -31.01 36.13
C GLY A 876 -16.68 -31.33 36.35
N ALA A 877 -16.17 -30.93 37.51
CA ALA A 877 -14.76 -31.08 37.84
C ALA A 877 -14.39 -32.53 38.20
N GLU A 878 -15.33 -33.31 38.76
CA GLU A 878 -15.02 -34.70 39.12
C GLU A 878 -14.95 -35.60 37.90
N VAL A 879 -15.83 -35.47 36.90
CA VAL A 879 -15.74 -36.21 35.63
C VAL A 879 -14.40 -35.94 34.92
N LEU A 880 -13.97 -34.67 34.85
CA LEU A 880 -12.66 -34.30 34.30
C LEU A 880 -11.48 -34.84 35.13
N ASN A 881 -11.62 -34.91 36.46
CA ASN A 881 -10.59 -35.47 37.35
C ASN A 881 -10.59 -37.01 37.35
N GLN A 882 -11.74 -37.68 37.18
CA GLN A 882 -11.84 -39.12 37.00
C GLN A 882 -11.28 -39.54 35.64
N TRP A 883 -11.45 -38.73 34.59
CA TRP A 883 -10.80 -38.95 33.31
C TRP A 883 -9.27 -38.75 33.40
N LYS A 884 -8.79 -37.64 34.00
CA LYS A 884 -7.35 -37.40 34.22
C LYS A 884 -6.68 -38.43 35.14
N ARG A 885 -7.30 -38.80 36.27
CA ARG A 885 -6.74 -39.72 37.27
C ARG A 885 -7.00 -41.19 36.95
N GLY A 886 -8.07 -41.52 36.22
CA GLY A 886 -8.50 -42.88 35.96
C GLY A 886 -7.68 -43.61 34.90
N PHE A 887 -7.09 -42.88 33.95
CA PHE A 887 -6.43 -43.49 32.77
C PHE A 887 -5.07 -42.91 32.34
N ASN A 888 -4.62 -41.75 32.84
CA ASN A 888 -3.30 -41.19 32.46
C ASN A 888 -2.50 -40.64 33.67
N PRO A 889 -1.85 -41.50 34.48
CA PRO A 889 -0.71 -41.06 35.28
C PRO A 889 0.43 -40.54 34.37
N PRO A 890 1.30 -39.64 34.87
CA PRO A 890 2.44 -39.14 34.11
C PRO A 890 3.37 -40.28 33.70
N ILE A 891 3.93 -40.18 32.48
CA ILE A 891 4.86 -41.19 31.96
C ILE A 891 6.15 -41.12 32.77
N ILE A 892 6.53 -42.24 33.40
CA ILE A 892 7.77 -42.34 34.16
C ILE A 892 8.89 -42.64 33.17
N ASP A 893 9.52 -41.59 32.66
CA ASP A 893 10.70 -41.71 31.81
C ASP A 893 11.89 -42.23 32.64
N ILE A 894 12.42 -43.39 32.26
CA ILE A 894 13.63 -44.01 32.83
C ILE A 894 14.73 -44.23 31.79
N THR A 895 14.50 -43.89 30.53
CA THR A 895 15.35 -44.31 29.41
C THR A 895 16.71 -43.62 29.49
N GLY A 896 17.79 -44.38 29.33
CA GLY A 896 19.17 -43.91 29.45
C GLY A 896 19.67 -43.65 30.88
N GLN A 897 18.83 -43.79 31.92
CA GLN A 897 19.28 -43.70 33.32
C GLN A 897 20.08 -44.95 33.70
N LYS A 898 20.93 -44.86 34.73
CA LYS A 898 21.55 -46.08 35.28
C LYS A 898 20.45 -46.97 35.88
N SER A 899 20.61 -48.29 35.77
CA SER A 899 19.60 -49.25 36.20
C SER A 899 19.14 -49.04 37.65
N GLU A 900 20.07 -48.69 38.53
CA GLU A 900 19.84 -48.47 39.96
C GLU A 900 19.09 -47.15 40.24
N GLU A 901 19.21 -46.16 39.35
CA GLU A 901 18.47 -44.89 39.40
C GLU A 901 17.05 -45.09 38.85
N ALA A 902 16.92 -45.82 37.74
CA ALA A 902 15.65 -46.21 37.16
C ALA A 902 14.79 -47.03 38.14
N ILE A 903 15.36 -48.04 38.80
CA ILE A 903 14.66 -48.84 39.84
C ILE A 903 14.09 -47.93 40.92
N LYS A 904 14.91 -47.02 41.49
CA LYS A 904 14.45 -46.07 42.52
C LYS A 904 13.33 -45.14 42.02
N LYS A 905 13.36 -44.74 40.75
CA LYS A 905 12.33 -43.88 40.14
C LYS A 905 11.00 -44.64 39.96
N LEU A 906 11.05 -45.92 39.59
CA LEU A 906 9.88 -46.80 39.50
C LEU A 906 9.29 -47.10 40.88
N GLU A 907 10.14 -47.46 41.86
CA GLU A 907 9.73 -47.72 43.24
C GLU A 907 9.14 -46.46 43.92
N GLY A 908 9.73 -45.29 43.66
CA GLY A 908 9.21 -44.00 44.13
C GLY A 908 7.84 -43.63 43.54
N ALA A 909 7.47 -44.17 42.38
CA ALA A 909 6.12 -44.07 41.81
C ALA A 909 5.16 -45.17 42.33
N GLY A 910 5.62 -46.01 43.26
CA GLY A 910 4.84 -47.09 43.87
C GLY A 910 4.85 -48.41 43.09
N LEU A 911 5.74 -48.58 42.10
CA LEU A 911 5.84 -49.81 41.32
C LEU A 911 6.82 -50.79 41.98
N LYS A 912 6.55 -52.09 41.89
CA LYS A 912 7.43 -53.13 42.44
C LYS A 912 8.30 -53.70 41.32
N VAL A 913 9.57 -53.32 41.26
CA VAL A 913 10.51 -53.93 40.30
C VAL A 913 10.87 -55.33 40.78
N VAL A 914 10.50 -56.35 40.00
CA VAL A 914 10.67 -57.77 40.34
C VAL A 914 12.03 -58.29 39.88
N GLU A 915 12.44 -57.91 38.67
CA GLU A 915 13.69 -58.37 38.06
C GLU A 915 14.28 -57.30 37.12
N LYS A 916 15.58 -57.43 36.84
CA LYS A 916 16.32 -56.65 35.85
C LYS A 916 16.80 -57.60 34.75
N PHE A 917 16.42 -57.35 33.51
CA PHE A 917 16.69 -58.21 32.36
C PHE A 917 17.51 -57.49 31.29
N ASN A 918 18.58 -58.14 30.81
CA ASN A 918 19.46 -57.56 29.80
C ASN A 918 18.90 -57.78 28.38
N VAL A 919 18.57 -56.70 27.66
CA VAL A 919 17.78 -56.75 26.42
C VAL A 919 18.49 -57.39 25.20
N LYS A 920 19.75 -57.83 25.34
CA LYS A 920 20.54 -58.47 24.27
C LYS A 920 20.06 -59.87 23.85
N ASN A 921 19.03 -60.43 24.49
CA ASN A 921 18.41 -61.69 24.06
C ASN A 921 16.86 -61.59 24.05
N ILE A 922 16.28 -61.54 22.86
CA ILE A 922 14.84 -61.44 22.63
C ILE A 922 14.09 -62.69 23.12
N ALA A 923 14.71 -63.87 23.03
CA ALA A 923 14.07 -65.13 23.42
C ALA A 923 13.64 -65.10 24.90
N GLY A 924 14.47 -64.54 25.79
CA GLY A 924 14.12 -64.38 27.20
C GLY A 924 12.96 -63.39 27.44
N ILE A 925 12.80 -62.36 26.59
CA ILE A 925 11.66 -61.41 26.69
C ILE A 925 10.35 -62.12 26.32
N LEU A 926 10.39 -63.04 25.36
CA LEU A 926 9.25 -63.86 24.96
C LEU A 926 8.93 -64.92 26.01
N GLU A 927 9.93 -65.59 26.58
CA GLU A 927 9.76 -66.53 27.70
C GLU A 927 9.15 -65.86 28.94
N MET A 928 9.61 -64.65 29.30
CA MET A 928 9.06 -63.87 30.43
C MET A 928 7.62 -63.38 30.21
N SER A 929 7.12 -63.37 28.96
CA SER A 929 5.77 -62.88 28.64
C SER A 929 4.63 -63.83 29.04
N ASP A 930 4.95 -65.06 29.48
CA ASP A 930 3.97 -66.11 29.84
C ASP A 930 2.90 -66.32 28.74
N GLY A 931 3.33 -66.25 27.47
CA GLY A 931 2.49 -66.41 26.29
C GLY A 931 1.49 -65.27 26.02
N LYS A 932 1.63 -64.11 26.70
CA LYS A 932 0.72 -62.95 26.59
C LYS A 932 1.44 -61.74 25.99
N PRO A 933 0.76 -60.95 25.13
CA PRO A 933 1.40 -59.78 24.53
C PRO A 933 1.77 -58.74 25.58
N LEU A 934 2.99 -58.20 25.48
CA LEU A 934 3.44 -57.07 26.29
C LEU A 934 2.70 -55.81 25.80
N LEU A 935 1.56 -55.52 26.40
CA LEU A 935 0.70 -54.41 26.02
C LEU A 935 0.93 -53.17 26.86
N ASN A 936 0.77 -52.00 26.21
CA ASN A 936 0.75 -50.70 26.86
C ASN A 936 -0.49 -50.55 27.75
N ARG A 937 -0.45 -51.14 28.95
CA ARG A 937 -1.21 -50.67 30.10
C ARG A 937 -0.27 -49.82 30.96
N ARG A 938 -0.62 -48.54 31.15
CA ARG A 938 0.19 -47.65 31.99
C ARG A 938 0.23 -48.19 33.43
N PRO A 939 1.41 -48.24 34.06
CA PRO A 939 1.60 -48.87 35.36
C PRO A 939 0.89 -48.08 36.46
N GLY A 940 0.27 -48.78 37.40
CA GLY A 940 -0.33 -48.21 38.60
C GLY A 940 0.44 -48.57 39.88
N PRO A 941 0.37 -47.75 40.95
CA PRO A 941 0.97 -48.10 42.24
C PRO A 941 0.52 -49.48 42.73
N GLY A 942 1.49 -50.35 43.01
CA GLY A 942 1.30 -51.76 43.39
C GLY A 942 1.56 -52.77 42.25
N ASP A 943 1.69 -52.34 41.00
CA ASP A 943 1.99 -53.23 39.88
C ASP A 943 3.44 -53.76 39.91
N GLU A 944 3.62 -55.02 39.50
CA GLU A 944 4.91 -55.69 39.37
C GLU A 944 5.50 -55.48 37.97
N VAL A 945 6.75 -55.02 37.90
CA VAL A 945 7.44 -54.65 36.66
C VAL A 945 8.82 -55.29 36.54
N ILE A 946 9.29 -55.52 35.31
CA ILE A 946 10.67 -55.90 34.99
C ILE A 946 11.37 -54.70 34.36
N LEU A 947 12.59 -54.37 34.81
CA LEU A 947 13.44 -53.38 34.16
C LEU A 947 14.18 -54.04 32.98
N LEU A 948 14.09 -53.45 31.78
CA LEU A 948 14.90 -53.82 30.62
C LEU A 948 16.17 -52.96 30.61
N ASP A 949 17.35 -53.57 30.63
CA ASP A 949 18.64 -52.87 30.62
C ASP A 949 19.55 -53.27 29.45
N ASN A 950 20.31 -52.31 28.93
CA ASN A 950 21.41 -52.56 28.00
C ASN A 950 22.71 -52.06 28.62
N ASP A 951 23.60 -52.99 28.94
CA ASP A 951 24.91 -52.76 29.57
C ASP A 951 24.89 -51.80 30.79
N GLY A 952 23.88 -51.94 31.66
CA GLY A 952 23.74 -51.14 32.88
C GLY A 952 22.86 -49.90 32.75
N LEU A 953 22.50 -49.48 31.53
CA LEU A 953 21.55 -48.40 31.30
C LEU A 953 20.14 -48.96 31.11
N ALA A 954 19.15 -48.38 31.80
CA ALA A 954 17.76 -48.69 31.60
C ALA A 954 17.34 -48.28 30.17
N VAL A 955 16.82 -49.25 29.41
CA VAL A 955 16.19 -49.00 28.12
C VAL A 955 14.71 -48.69 28.37
N GLU A 956 14.02 -49.58 29.08
CA GLU A 956 12.65 -49.35 29.54
C GLU A 956 12.24 -50.31 30.67
N PHE A 957 10.94 -50.45 30.94
CA PHE A 957 10.38 -51.39 31.90
C PHE A 957 9.01 -51.90 31.46
N VAL A 958 8.65 -53.12 31.85
CA VAL A 958 7.45 -53.83 31.41
C VAL A 958 6.63 -54.28 32.61
N VAL A 959 5.31 -54.04 32.60
CA VAL A 959 4.39 -54.56 33.63
C VAL A 959 4.12 -56.05 33.39
N ILE A 960 4.44 -56.89 34.38
CA ILE A 960 4.24 -58.34 34.30
C ILE A 960 3.05 -58.84 35.14
N ARG A 961 2.65 -58.13 36.19
CA ARG A 961 1.45 -58.47 36.99
C ARG A 961 0.82 -57.23 37.61
N GLN A 962 -0.50 -57.12 37.51
CA GLN A 962 -1.26 -55.99 38.07
C GLN A 962 -1.66 -56.21 39.54
N ALA A 963 -1.71 -55.13 40.32
CA ALA A 963 -2.39 -55.12 41.60
C ALA A 963 -3.92 -55.27 41.42
N ARG A 964 -4.55 -56.18 42.18
CA ARG A 964 -6.02 -56.36 42.12
C ARG A 964 -6.73 -55.10 42.66
N ARG A 965 -7.46 -54.39 41.78
CA ARG A 965 -8.19 -53.13 42.07
C ARG A 965 -9.15 -53.15 43.28
N PHE A 966 -9.57 -54.33 43.76
CA PHE A 966 -10.64 -54.45 44.77
C PHE A 966 -10.31 -53.96 46.19
N ASN A 967 -9.03 -53.76 46.55
CA ASN A 967 -8.67 -53.39 47.93
C ASN A 967 -8.65 -51.86 48.21
N PHE A 968 -8.77 -51.00 47.19
CA PHE A 968 -8.63 -49.54 47.40
C PHE A 968 -9.91 -48.83 47.87
N ILE A 969 -11.07 -49.48 47.75
CA ILE A 969 -12.37 -48.92 48.18
C ILE A 969 -12.61 -49.15 49.68
N GLY A 970 -12.09 -50.25 50.24
CA GLY A 970 -12.40 -50.66 51.63
C GLY A 970 -11.72 -49.85 52.74
N THR A 971 -10.58 -49.19 52.48
CA THR A 971 -9.75 -48.58 53.54
C THR A 971 -10.01 -47.10 53.79
N LYS A 972 -10.69 -46.37 52.89
CA LYS A 972 -11.04 -44.95 53.11
C LYS A 972 -12.31 -44.72 53.92
N LEU A 973 -13.16 -45.73 54.09
CA LEU A 973 -14.47 -45.58 54.73
C LEU A 973 -14.44 -45.55 56.27
N LEU A 974 -13.26 -45.73 56.90
CA LEU A 974 -13.09 -45.82 58.37
C LEU A 974 -11.92 -44.98 58.93
N GLY A 975 -11.30 -44.10 58.13
CA GLY A 975 -10.06 -43.39 58.49
C GLY A 975 -10.16 -41.87 58.46
N GLY A 976 -11.13 -41.29 59.18
CA GLY A 976 -11.51 -39.87 59.02
C GLY A 976 -11.78 -39.05 60.29
N LEU A 977 -11.18 -39.39 61.44
CA LEU A 977 -11.37 -38.64 62.69
C LEU A 977 -10.08 -38.54 63.52
N LYS A 978 -9.23 -37.55 63.22
CA LYS A 978 -8.21 -37.02 64.15
C LYS A 978 -8.04 -35.51 63.97
N PHE A 979 -8.47 -34.75 64.97
CA PHE A 979 -8.09 -33.35 65.17
C PHE A 979 -6.60 -33.25 65.57
N GLN A 980 -5.92 -32.18 65.15
CA GLN A 980 -4.77 -31.63 65.84
C GLN A 980 -5.11 -30.19 66.29
N PRO A 981 -5.16 -29.89 67.60
CA PRO A 981 -5.31 -28.54 68.13
C PRO A 981 -3.95 -27.91 68.47
N GLY A 982 -3.82 -26.57 68.41
CA GLY A 982 -2.51 -25.97 68.64
C GLY A 982 -2.31 -24.45 68.73
N VAL A 983 -3.31 -23.62 69.03
CA VAL A 983 -3.07 -22.35 69.79
C VAL A 983 -4.29 -22.05 70.67
N VAL A 984 -4.10 -22.00 71.99
CA VAL A 984 -5.08 -21.52 72.98
C VAL A 984 -4.32 -20.85 74.12
N PRO A 985 -4.80 -19.73 74.68
CA PRO A 985 -4.41 -19.29 76.01
C PRO A 985 -5.59 -19.34 77.00
N LYS A 986 -5.46 -20.22 78.02
CA LYS A 986 -6.17 -20.23 79.31
C LYS A 986 -7.68 -20.59 79.24
N THR A 987 -8.27 -21.33 80.18
CA THR A 987 -7.89 -21.71 81.57
C THR A 987 -8.24 -23.17 81.93
N ASP A 988 -7.40 -23.76 82.79
CA ASP A 988 -7.74 -24.60 83.97
C ASP A 988 -8.21 -26.09 83.91
N PHE A 989 -7.50 -26.87 84.75
CA PHE A 989 -7.86 -28.10 85.49
C PHE A 989 -7.86 -29.54 84.85
N VAL A 990 -6.66 -30.13 84.78
CA VAL A 990 -6.15 -31.21 85.70
C VAL A 990 -6.73 -32.66 85.68
N LEU A 991 -5.81 -33.61 85.38
CA LEU A 991 -5.58 -35.01 85.87
C LEU A 991 -6.12 -36.30 85.16
N ALA A 992 -5.16 -37.24 85.03
CA ALA A 992 -5.21 -38.71 85.23
C ALA A 992 -5.07 -39.71 84.03
N GLU A 993 -3.86 -40.28 83.94
CA GLU A 993 -3.31 -41.60 83.50
C GLU A 993 -4.19 -42.75 82.93
N GLY A 994 -3.62 -43.62 82.06
CA GLY A 994 -4.27 -44.90 81.65
C GLY A 994 -3.66 -45.79 80.53
N PHE A 995 -2.43 -46.28 80.71
CA PHE A 995 -1.67 -47.35 79.98
C PHE A 995 -2.32 -48.45 79.06
N LYS A 996 -1.49 -48.96 78.09
CA LYS A 996 -1.31 -50.35 77.50
C LYS A 996 -1.93 -50.79 76.14
N GLY A 997 -1.08 -51.44 75.32
CA GLY A 997 -1.39 -52.75 74.66
C GLY A 997 -1.14 -52.92 73.14
N GLY A 998 -0.03 -53.56 72.71
CA GLY A 998 0.30 -53.85 71.28
C GLY A 998 -0.01 -55.28 70.76
N ALA A 999 0.47 -55.62 69.53
CA ALA A 999 0.99 -56.94 69.05
C ALA A 999 0.75 -57.32 67.54
N ASP A 1000 1.80 -57.16 66.71
CA ASP A 1000 2.62 -58.22 66.03
C ASP A 1000 2.33 -58.96 64.67
N LEU A 1001 3.46 -59.31 64.00
CA LEU A 1001 3.78 -60.30 62.89
C LEU A 1001 3.09 -60.25 61.48
N GLY A 1002 3.71 -60.66 60.35
CA GLY A 1002 5.13 -60.95 59.99
C GLY A 1002 5.41 -62.13 58.98
N LYS A 1003 6.36 -61.95 58.01
CA LYS A 1003 7.05 -62.91 57.05
C LYS A 1003 6.45 -63.06 55.61
N LEU A 1004 7.20 -63.20 54.48
CA LEU A 1004 8.36 -64.08 54.13
C LEU A 1004 9.10 -63.67 52.79
N LEU A 1005 10.22 -64.34 52.43
CA LEU A 1005 11.21 -64.10 51.32
C LEU A 1005 11.18 -65.22 50.23
N GLY A 1006 11.91 -65.25 49.08
CA GLY A 1006 12.92 -64.38 48.39
C GLY A 1006 13.72 -65.14 47.27
N ASN A 1007 14.83 -64.54 46.72
CA ASN A 1007 15.89 -65.12 45.81
C ASN A 1007 15.60 -65.31 44.28
N LEU A 1008 16.54 -65.38 43.30
CA LEU A 1008 17.98 -64.99 43.05
C LEU A 1008 18.39 -65.28 41.55
N GLN A 1009 19.22 -64.42 40.89
CA GLN A 1009 20.25 -64.66 39.79
C GLN A 1009 19.95 -65.56 38.53
N GLY A 1010 20.47 -65.37 37.28
CA GLY A 1010 21.28 -64.34 36.58
C GLY A 1010 22.14 -64.88 35.38
N LYS A 1011 22.65 -64.00 34.47
CA LYS A 1011 23.81 -64.11 33.49
C LYS A 1011 23.71 -64.71 32.03
N ASN A 1012 23.96 -63.82 31.04
CA ASN A 1012 25.08 -63.78 30.03
C ASN A 1012 25.17 -64.52 28.63
N ILE A 1013 25.39 -63.70 27.56
CA ILE A 1013 26.54 -63.67 26.56
C ILE A 1013 26.50 -64.38 25.15
N ALA A 1014 26.37 -63.54 24.09
CA ALA A 1014 27.25 -63.27 22.90
C ALA A 1014 27.38 -64.09 21.54
N GLN A 1015 27.37 -63.29 20.44
CA GLN A 1015 28.24 -63.23 19.22
C GLN A 1015 28.25 -64.26 18.04
N GLY A 1016 27.98 -63.76 16.80
CA GLY A 1016 29.05 -63.57 15.76
C GLY A 1016 29.00 -64.23 14.34
N GLY A 1017 28.85 -63.41 13.26
CA GLY A 1017 29.74 -63.42 12.06
C GLY A 1017 29.40 -64.13 10.70
N LYS A 1018 29.25 -63.33 9.59
CA LYS A 1018 29.78 -63.49 8.18
C LYS A 1018 29.36 -64.74 7.31
N THR A 1019 29.27 -64.78 5.94
CA THR A 1019 29.42 -63.82 4.79
C THR A 1019 28.76 -64.32 3.46
N GLN A 1020 28.82 -63.47 2.40
CA GLN A 1020 28.61 -63.60 0.91
C GLN A 1020 28.86 -64.95 0.15
N PRO A 1021 28.52 -65.11 -1.18
CA PRO A 1021 27.48 -64.47 -2.04
C PRO A 1021 26.79 -65.37 -3.15
N ALA A 1022 25.87 -64.79 -3.95
CA ALA A 1022 25.66 -64.95 -5.43
C ALA A 1022 24.40 -65.67 -6.06
N LYS A 1023 23.82 -64.94 -7.05
CA LYS A 1023 23.12 -65.33 -8.31
C LYS A 1023 21.62 -65.76 -8.45
N ASP A 1024 20.95 -64.97 -9.29
CA ASP A 1024 20.06 -65.26 -10.45
C ASP A 1024 18.57 -65.75 -10.35
N THR A 1025 17.74 -64.99 -11.09
CA THR A 1025 16.46 -65.32 -11.79
C THR A 1025 15.06 -65.35 -11.12
N LYS A 1026 14.10 -64.75 -11.87
CA LYS A 1026 12.62 -64.61 -11.74
C LYS A 1026 11.89 -65.77 -12.50
N PRO A 1027 10.54 -65.85 -12.69
CA PRO A 1027 9.40 -64.95 -12.31
C PRO A 1027 8.07 -65.62 -11.76
N GLN A 1028 7.18 -64.81 -11.14
CA GLN A 1028 5.67 -64.68 -11.22
C GLN A 1028 4.67 -65.88 -11.45
N PRO A 1029 3.31 -65.71 -11.36
CA PRO A 1029 2.46 -64.77 -10.59
C PRO A 1029 1.10 -65.32 -9.99
N GLU A 1030 0.48 -64.52 -9.10
CA GLU A 1030 -0.93 -63.97 -9.05
C GLU A 1030 -2.29 -64.69 -8.83
N VAL A 1031 -3.15 -63.91 -8.10
CA VAL A 1031 -4.60 -63.56 -8.33
C VAL A 1031 -5.79 -64.31 -7.64
N LYS A 1032 -6.32 -63.61 -6.62
CA LYS A 1032 -7.71 -63.20 -6.22
C LYS A 1032 -8.96 -64.12 -6.24
N LYS A 1033 -9.87 -63.74 -5.32
CA LYS A 1033 -11.29 -64.12 -5.14
C LYS A 1033 -12.27 -63.24 -5.95
N ASP A 1034 -13.56 -63.62 -5.91
CA ASP A 1034 -14.75 -62.84 -6.29
C ASP A 1034 -15.93 -63.12 -5.26
N PRO A 1035 -17.24 -62.76 -5.43
CA PRO A 1035 -17.81 -61.59 -4.72
C PRO A 1035 -19.24 -61.72 -4.08
N ASP A 1036 -19.74 -60.59 -3.54
CA ASP A 1036 -21.11 -59.99 -3.60
C ASP A 1036 -22.37 -60.43 -2.77
N LYS A 1037 -23.13 -59.37 -2.37
CA LYS A 1037 -24.62 -59.17 -2.27
C LYS A 1037 -25.60 -59.72 -1.17
N THR A 1038 -26.41 -58.75 -0.67
CA THR A 1038 -27.89 -58.68 -0.43
C THR A 1038 -28.65 -59.09 0.86
N ALA A 1039 -29.66 -58.23 1.16
CA ALA A 1039 -31.01 -58.46 1.75
C ALA A 1039 -31.30 -58.20 3.27
N LYS A 1040 -32.57 -57.86 3.57
CA LYS A 1040 -33.14 -57.37 4.86
C LYS A 1040 -34.13 -58.36 5.50
N ALA A 1041 -34.31 -58.32 6.83
CA ALA A 1041 -35.57 -58.59 7.56
C ALA A 1041 -35.52 -58.11 9.04
N GLU A 1042 -36.68 -57.94 9.69
CA GLU A 1042 -36.89 -57.35 11.04
C GLU A 1042 -37.12 -58.40 12.16
N VAL A 1043 -36.88 -58.03 13.44
CA VAL A 1043 -37.64 -58.50 14.63
C VAL A 1043 -37.69 -57.38 15.70
N LEU A 1044 -38.80 -57.31 16.47
CA LEU A 1044 -39.10 -56.32 17.51
C LEU A 1044 -38.35 -56.55 18.85
N ASP A 1045 -38.28 -55.51 19.70
CA ASP A 1045 -38.84 -55.60 21.06
C ASP A 1045 -39.29 -54.23 21.61
N ALA A 1046 -40.15 -54.19 22.64
CA ALA A 1046 -40.94 -53.00 23.02
C ALA A 1046 -40.71 -52.49 24.46
N LYS A 1047 -40.84 -51.15 24.67
CA LYS A 1047 -41.27 -50.56 25.96
C LYS A 1047 -41.70 -49.08 25.89
N VAL A 1048 -42.91 -48.82 26.41
CA VAL A 1048 -43.47 -47.57 26.99
C VAL A 1048 -43.25 -46.24 26.23
N MET A 1049 -44.31 -45.77 25.55
CA MET A 1049 -44.45 -44.38 25.10
C MET A 1049 -45.34 -43.56 26.04
N VAL A 1050 -44.94 -42.32 26.33
CA VAL A 1050 -45.84 -41.25 26.81
C VAL A 1050 -46.29 -40.43 25.60
N ASN A 1051 -47.60 -40.18 25.48
CA ASN A 1051 -48.19 -39.59 24.27
C ASN A 1051 -48.07 -38.04 24.27
N PRO A 1052 -47.32 -37.41 23.32
CA PRO A 1052 -47.14 -35.96 23.28
C PRO A 1052 -48.41 -35.16 22.92
N ALA A 1053 -49.48 -35.81 22.45
CA ALA A 1053 -50.66 -35.14 21.89
C ALA A 1053 -51.56 -34.42 22.92
N LEU A 1054 -51.36 -34.64 24.23
CA LEU A 1054 -52.22 -34.01 25.26
C LEU A 1054 -51.88 -32.53 25.53
N ILE A 1055 -50.59 -32.17 25.51
CA ILE A 1055 -50.12 -30.83 25.93
C ILE A 1055 -50.56 -29.75 24.92
N LYS A 1056 -50.64 -30.08 23.63
CA LYS A 1056 -50.98 -29.12 22.57
C LYS A 1056 -52.45 -28.65 22.60
N LYS A 1057 -53.32 -29.30 23.37
CA LYS A 1057 -54.78 -29.09 23.32
C LYS A 1057 -55.35 -28.15 24.40
N GLN A 1058 -54.61 -27.83 25.47
CA GLN A 1058 -55.07 -26.89 26.51
C GLN A 1058 -54.70 -25.42 26.25
N LEU A 1059 -53.70 -25.13 25.40
CA LEU A 1059 -53.23 -23.76 25.14
C LEU A 1059 -53.86 -23.07 23.90
N GLN A 1060 -54.72 -23.76 23.14
CA GLN A 1060 -55.33 -23.24 21.90
C GLN A 1060 -56.73 -22.62 22.10
N GLY A 1061 -57.12 -22.33 23.35
CA GLY A 1061 -58.49 -21.99 23.75
C GLY A 1061 -58.96 -20.53 23.54
N PHE A 1062 -58.28 -19.71 22.73
CA PHE A 1062 -58.70 -18.34 22.43
C PHE A 1062 -58.40 -17.97 20.98
N ASN A 1063 -59.44 -17.77 20.16
CA ASN A 1063 -59.32 -17.24 18.80
C ASN A 1063 -60.61 -16.54 18.36
N GLY A 1064 -60.49 -15.32 17.83
CA GLY A 1064 -61.55 -14.62 17.10
C GLY A 1064 -61.05 -14.30 15.68
N GLN A 1065 -61.85 -14.62 14.67
CA GLN A 1065 -61.60 -14.26 13.25
C GLN A 1065 -62.32 -12.93 12.91
N PRO A 1066 -61.82 -12.13 11.94
CA PRO A 1066 -62.05 -12.34 10.50
C PRO A 1066 -60.84 -11.88 9.62
N GLN A 1067 -60.82 -11.89 8.28
CA GLN A 1067 -61.39 -12.78 7.23
C GLN A 1067 -60.41 -12.70 6.03
N ALA A 1068 -60.49 -13.63 5.09
CA ALA A 1068 -59.56 -13.72 3.96
C ALA A 1068 -60.09 -13.07 2.67
N GLU A 1069 -59.19 -12.58 1.81
CA GLU A 1069 -59.41 -12.56 0.37
C GLU A 1069 -58.32 -13.35 -0.38
N ARG A 1070 -58.71 -13.92 -1.51
CA ARG A 1070 -57.92 -14.81 -2.36
C ARG A 1070 -57.51 -14.06 -3.63
N PHE A 1071 -56.37 -14.38 -4.24
CA PHE A 1071 -56.33 -14.57 -5.70
C PHE A 1071 -55.31 -15.63 -6.12
N LYS A 1072 -55.40 -16.06 -7.39
CA LYS A 1072 -54.98 -17.40 -7.85
C LYS A 1072 -53.64 -17.44 -8.59
N VAL A 1073 -53.00 -18.60 -8.44
CA VAL A 1073 -51.94 -19.20 -9.25
C VAL A 1073 -52.10 -19.02 -10.77
N GLN A 1074 -50.98 -18.78 -11.47
CA GLN A 1074 -50.70 -19.41 -12.77
C GLN A 1074 -49.26 -19.94 -12.82
N ARG A 1075 -49.07 -21.09 -13.48
CA ARG A 1075 -47.77 -21.70 -13.84
C ARG A 1075 -47.56 -21.57 -15.35
N ASN A 1076 -46.30 -21.45 -15.78
CA ASN A 1076 -45.72 -21.98 -17.03
C ASN A 1076 -44.19 -21.76 -16.94
N THR A 1077 -43.29 -22.77 -16.89
CA THR A 1077 -42.86 -23.80 -17.87
C THR A 1077 -41.92 -23.30 -18.98
N GLY A 1078 -40.67 -23.79 -18.96
CA GLY A 1078 -39.65 -23.71 -20.04
C GLY A 1078 -38.25 -23.47 -19.46
N LEU A 1079 -37.30 -24.42 -19.42
CA LEU A 1079 -36.46 -24.96 -20.53
C LEU A 1079 -35.66 -23.83 -21.23
N ARG A 1080 -34.31 -23.85 -21.34
CA ARG A 1080 -33.32 -24.94 -21.19
C ARG A 1080 -31.94 -24.44 -20.73
N GLN A 1081 -31.14 -25.40 -20.27
CA GLN A 1081 -29.70 -25.31 -19.96
C GLN A 1081 -28.86 -24.80 -21.13
N ASN A 1082 -27.69 -24.20 -20.83
CA ASN A 1082 -26.43 -24.88 -21.14
C ASN A 1082 -25.28 -24.46 -20.22
N ILE A 1083 -24.53 -25.47 -19.76
CA ILE A 1083 -23.33 -25.37 -18.93
C ILE A 1083 -22.14 -25.62 -19.85
N THR A 1084 -21.05 -24.88 -19.71
CA THR A 1084 -19.72 -25.48 -19.88
C THR A 1084 -18.72 -24.87 -18.90
N LEU A 1085 -17.97 -25.75 -18.25
CA LEU A 1085 -17.04 -25.50 -17.15
C LEU A 1085 -15.59 -25.39 -17.66
N ASN A 1086 -14.68 -25.16 -16.70
CA ASN A 1086 -13.26 -25.52 -16.67
C ASN A 1086 -12.25 -24.59 -17.39
N LYS A 1087 -11.03 -24.38 -16.85
CA LYS A 1087 -10.47 -24.53 -15.48
C LYS A 1087 -8.99 -24.08 -15.49
N ASP A 1088 -8.41 -23.88 -14.30
CA ASP A 1088 -6.97 -24.10 -13.96
C ASP A 1088 -5.89 -23.23 -14.66
N THR A 1089 -4.66 -23.03 -14.14
CA THR A 1089 -4.18 -22.53 -12.82
C THR A 1089 -2.66 -22.20 -12.94
N ASN A 1090 -2.16 -21.30 -12.09
CA ASN A 1090 -0.78 -21.28 -11.52
C ASN A 1090 0.49 -20.91 -12.35
N ALA A 1091 1.21 -19.92 -11.79
CA ALA A 1091 2.65 -19.92 -11.42
C ALA A 1091 3.81 -19.54 -12.40
N ALA A 1092 4.42 -18.39 -12.06
CA ALA A 1092 5.86 -18.20 -11.76
C ALA A 1092 7.00 -18.20 -12.83
N ARG A 1093 7.66 -17.02 -12.91
CA ARG A 1093 9.11 -16.73 -13.04
C ARG A 1093 10.01 -17.45 -14.08
N ALA A 1094 10.66 -16.57 -14.87
CA ALA A 1094 12.09 -16.54 -15.24
C ALA A 1094 12.55 -16.92 -16.69
N ASN A 1095 13.57 -16.16 -17.11
CA ASN A 1095 14.57 -16.37 -18.16
C ASN A 1095 14.33 -15.93 -19.62
N VAL A 1096 15.47 -15.56 -20.21
CA VAL A 1096 15.74 -14.77 -21.42
C VAL A 1096 16.14 -15.69 -22.60
N ASP A 1097 15.99 -15.18 -23.83
CA ASP A 1097 16.66 -15.60 -25.08
C ASP A 1097 16.29 -16.95 -25.75
N LYS A 1098 15.60 -16.90 -26.93
CA LYS A 1098 16.26 -17.00 -28.27
C LYS A 1098 15.35 -17.18 -29.52
N ASP A 1099 15.87 -16.62 -30.63
CA ASP A 1099 15.85 -17.07 -32.03
C ASP A 1099 14.55 -17.32 -32.86
N LYS A 1100 14.35 -16.38 -33.80
CA LYS A 1100 14.16 -16.54 -35.27
C LYS A 1100 12.81 -16.97 -35.91
N PRO A 1101 12.43 -16.34 -37.05
CA PRO A 1101 11.25 -16.70 -37.86
C PRO A 1101 11.56 -17.52 -39.13
N LYS A 1102 10.53 -18.16 -39.72
CA LYS A 1102 10.45 -18.50 -41.16
C LYS A 1102 9.01 -18.47 -41.69
N ASP A 1103 8.86 -17.78 -42.82
CA ASP A 1103 7.82 -17.88 -43.88
C ASP A 1103 7.67 -19.35 -44.41
N PRO A 1104 6.66 -19.78 -45.24
CA PRO A 1104 6.07 -18.98 -46.34
C PRO A 1104 4.61 -19.26 -46.84
N ALA A 1105 4.10 -18.32 -47.66
CA ALA A 1105 3.47 -18.53 -48.99
C ALA A 1105 2.02 -19.09 -49.24
N LYS A 1106 1.20 -18.18 -49.84
CA LYS A 1106 0.61 -18.21 -51.21
C LYS A 1106 -0.77 -18.82 -51.56
N ALA A 1107 -1.38 -18.10 -52.51
CA ALA A 1107 -2.31 -18.51 -53.61
C ALA A 1107 -3.82 -18.58 -53.29
N LYS A 1108 -4.78 -18.26 -54.18
CA LYS A 1108 -4.97 -17.44 -55.41
C LYS A 1108 -6.18 -18.06 -56.16
N ALA A 1109 -7.25 -17.31 -56.43
CA ALA A 1109 -8.25 -17.47 -57.54
C ALA A 1109 -9.47 -16.55 -57.30
N THR A 1110 -9.72 -15.45 -58.04
CA THR A 1110 -10.45 -15.30 -59.33
C THR A 1110 -11.97 -15.68 -59.27
N THR A 1111 -12.96 -14.92 -59.79
CA THR A 1111 -12.97 -13.86 -60.85
C THR A 1111 -14.31 -13.08 -60.96
N LYS A 1112 -14.28 -11.82 -61.49
CA LYS A 1112 -15.35 -11.04 -62.20
C LYS A 1112 -16.67 -10.69 -61.45
N ALA A 1113 -17.40 -9.58 -61.67
CA ALA A 1113 -17.22 -8.25 -62.32
C ALA A 1113 -18.41 -7.36 -61.81
N ARG A 1114 -18.46 -6.01 -61.80
CA ARG A 1114 -18.28 -5.03 -62.91
C ARG A 1114 -18.42 -3.57 -62.34
N SER A 1115 -17.71 -2.59 -62.93
CA SER A 1115 -17.93 -1.10 -62.88
C SER A 1115 -17.90 -0.35 -61.52
N THR A 1116 -17.42 0.90 -61.34
CA THR A 1116 -16.90 1.97 -62.24
C THR A 1116 -15.82 2.83 -61.53
N GLY A 1117 -14.85 3.40 -62.26
CA GLY A 1117 -14.01 4.52 -61.79
C GLY A 1117 -12.66 4.64 -62.53
N LYS A 1118 -12.29 5.82 -63.06
CA LYS A 1118 -11.13 6.01 -63.96
C LYS A 1118 -9.91 6.60 -63.25
N ALA A 1119 -8.73 6.01 -63.47
CA ALA A 1119 -7.45 6.73 -63.54
C ALA A 1119 -6.43 5.96 -64.43
N LYS A 1120 -5.74 6.66 -65.33
CA LYS A 1120 -4.48 6.24 -66.00
C LYS A 1120 -3.50 7.40 -65.82
N ALA A 1121 -2.23 7.28 -65.40
CA ALA A 1121 -1.19 6.24 -65.45
C ALA A 1121 -0.21 6.33 -66.64
N GLY A 1122 1.07 6.55 -66.32
CA GLY A 1122 2.24 6.04 -67.03
C GLY A 1122 3.41 7.04 -67.18
N ALA A 1123 4.69 6.66 -67.18
CA ALA A 1123 5.38 5.43 -66.73
C ALA A 1123 6.94 5.58 -66.89
N LYS A 1124 7.71 4.63 -66.31
CA LYS A 1124 9.16 4.27 -66.54
C LYS A 1124 10.17 4.85 -65.52
N ASN A 1125 10.81 4.02 -64.68
CA ASN A 1125 12.08 3.24 -64.86
C ASN A 1125 13.33 4.11 -64.52
N THR A 1126 14.43 3.67 -63.88
CA THR A 1126 14.91 2.32 -63.44
C THR A 1126 16.07 2.44 -62.42
N ALA A 1127 16.03 1.60 -61.37
CA ALA A 1127 17.07 0.66 -60.89
C ALA A 1127 18.53 1.06 -60.45
N LYS A 1128 19.04 0.22 -59.53
CA LYS A 1128 20.40 0.08 -58.93
C LYS A 1128 20.79 1.06 -57.81
N ALA A 1129 21.63 0.75 -56.81
CA ALA A 1129 21.97 -0.47 -56.02
C ALA A 1129 23.39 -0.31 -55.43
N THR A 1130 23.69 -1.00 -54.31
CA THR A 1130 24.99 -1.09 -53.58
C THR A 1130 25.38 0.18 -52.78
N GLY A 1131 26.05 0.10 -51.62
CA GLY A 1131 26.35 -1.04 -50.75
C GLY A 1131 27.56 -0.82 -49.81
N ARG A 1132 27.58 -1.52 -48.67
CA ARG A 1132 28.71 -1.73 -47.71
C ARG A 1132 29.10 -0.63 -46.68
N ARG A 1133 28.71 -0.93 -45.42
CA ARG A 1133 29.50 -0.97 -44.13
C ARG A 1133 31.04 -1.24 -44.31
N PRO A 1134 31.95 -1.04 -43.29
CA PRO A 1134 31.69 -1.16 -41.84
C PRO A 1134 32.54 -0.35 -40.79
N ASN A 1135 32.07 -0.40 -39.53
CA ASN A 1135 32.78 -0.64 -38.25
C ASN A 1135 33.87 0.28 -37.62
N VAL A 1136 33.53 0.73 -36.39
CA VAL A 1136 34.13 0.38 -35.06
C VAL A 1136 35.65 0.49 -34.84
N GLY A 1137 36.04 1.18 -33.74
CA GLY A 1137 37.23 0.76 -32.96
C GLY A 1137 37.88 1.76 -32.00
N ASN A 1138 37.46 1.78 -30.73
CA ASN A 1138 38.26 2.34 -29.62
C ASN A 1138 39.52 1.49 -29.35
N ARG A 1139 40.70 2.10 -29.10
CA ARG A 1139 41.60 1.77 -27.93
C ARG A 1139 42.95 2.51 -27.85
N THR A 1140 43.20 3.09 -26.68
CA THR A 1140 44.44 3.10 -25.86
C THR A 1140 45.84 2.89 -26.48
N ALA A 1141 46.64 3.97 -26.41
CA ALA A 1141 47.97 4.10 -25.73
C ALA A 1141 49.17 3.13 -25.96
N ARG A 1142 50.36 3.78 -25.98
CA ARG A 1142 51.76 3.36 -25.66
C ARG A 1142 52.75 2.94 -26.78
N LYS A 1143 53.75 3.84 -26.94
CA LYS A 1143 55.23 3.64 -27.01
C LYS A 1143 55.94 3.09 -28.27
N THR A 1144 56.65 4.01 -28.93
CA THR A 1144 58.08 3.97 -29.37
C THR A 1144 58.62 2.80 -30.22
N THR A 1145 59.08 3.09 -31.46
CA THR A 1145 60.53 3.22 -31.81
C THR A 1145 60.84 3.56 -33.30
N ALA A 1146 61.90 4.37 -33.45
CA ALA A 1146 62.84 4.63 -34.58
C ALA A 1146 62.63 4.17 -36.06
N ARG A 1147 62.86 5.17 -36.95
CA ARG A 1147 63.64 5.18 -38.22
C ARG A 1147 63.42 4.10 -39.32
N THR A 1148 62.96 4.54 -40.50
CA THR A 1148 63.83 4.75 -41.71
C THR A 1148 63.13 5.51 -42.85
N ARG A 1149 63.89 6.37 -43.55
CA ARG A 1149 63.62 6.99 -44.89
C ARG A 1149 64.47 6.21 -45.94
N PRO A 1150 64.38 6.36 -47.29
CA PRO A 1150 63.80 7.46 -48.12
C PRO A 1150 62.83 6.97 -49.25
N GLY A 1151 62.26 7.76 -50.17
CA GLY A 1151 62.17 9.23 -50.37
C GLY A 1151 61.67 9.60 -51.80
N THR A 1152 61.26 10.87 -52.01
CA THR A 1152 60.99 11.57 -53.32
C THR A 1152 59.81 11.12 -54.22
N PRO A 1153 59.25 11.99 -55.11
CA PRO A 1153 58.83 13.39 -54.87
C PRO A 1153 57.51 13.84 -55.59
N ARG A 1154 56.94 14.98 -55.13
CA ARG A 1154 56.17 16.03 -55.89
C ARG A 1154 54.92 15.69 -56.73
N GLU A 1155 53.79 16.21 -56.23
CA GLU A 1155 52.75 17.08 -56.88
C GLU A 1155 53.12 17.81 -58.21
N PRO A 1156 52.15 18.34 -59.02
CA PRO A 1156 50.88 18.95 -58.55
C PRO A 1156 49.58 18.78 -59.39
N LYS A 1157 48.50 19.32 -58.81
CA LYS A 1157 47.10 19.51 -59.28
C LYS A 1157 46.14 18.35 -59.06
#